data_AF-A0A2I0N6R0-F1
#
_entry.id   AF-A0A2I0N6R0-F1
#
_cell.length_a   1.000
_cell.length_b   1.000
_cell.length_c   1.000
_cell.angle_alpha   90.00
_cell.angle_beta   90.00
_cell.angle_gamma   90.00
#
_symmetry.space_group_name_H-M   'P 1'
#
loop_
_entity.id
_entity.type
_entity.pdbx_description
1 polymer ?
#
loop_
_entity_poly.entity_id
_entity_poly.type
_entity_poly.pdbx_seq_one_letter_code
_entity_poly.pdbx_strand_id
1 'polypeptide(L)'
;MKGGKKSMKIVFAIALVAMMTAAAFSGCVGKTPGDKDTVNIYPISTDDINALKSITAARISTPAEGTVVLASDADPFYALIATPVAAYYEGGVLKSLPLLVTNEGNTYPWIHDTPIIPNEPTVYTDIGPVVKFIETYNPSGAVMVGMDKFSAVGTTSRNGQASAVSYTLSATQSFVGDVTEVALKIAETYWSSADAVMLVDIETGYADAVSAGVLASYLNMPVIPVAGEPSGAVADAIAKLGAKYTLVCGEVEVSANVASDLGKLLGIEGAMEIAKTVLSLMPGGNVASGAIPYVVMANPLDTVEPTVLEETVVSGLKGELTDAGTSVPYPGTPEAGTTVPFEFEIPAGYNYANLVIDIKFDLTGLTTGPTPINADILNTRGLMWGYRIEDDGSAIMIFMANAVCYDYVRDENGVPTHVWLFAEFQVMNHPGKYRLEVGPLAGASPGGVLPGTVPFDATVNIQKLDIPTYPLMPGLSSLAPYLAAVRGGVVLANPDFALQVAGLGGCVECGDAAADADAMYEANMKTASVHGEFVKLLKEIYGISDAQQLNDKLHEDLSKAPYLAILADTNMVPMYYYEGSVGEGVGGGGEGIPGDLLYSTVNPDLREVADDANSALHDINGNAMSAEVAVSRLTGYDAQDASALIARSVFYDRYLAGYKGPLNQAAGNQPGNGFGATTWTGIGSMVPVEAAAPTMFALDAAFTRAGFNTLAAAKAEASGRSNTAIQWQSSNFIWMCVHGFWYHFVPDSVLAAAMLPTSPYAVKHVKYMPMGPSIIFLESCITGRIDGLKPYNTISQAFMHSGINTYIGGTRSMLGLSLISDGQLDGVGEYFSKVFYGHLAGYIASNNNPDDVASLSPSDISVGHAMIYARNAYIELTGISGDGAICTITAVAMYADPAFNPYEPNHEGGLPMP
;
A
#
# COMPACT_ATOMS: atom_id res chain seq x y z
N MET A 1 -1.78 35.21 26.33
CA MET A 1 -3.03 34.56 25.90
C MET A 1 -2.67 33.45 24.90
N LYS A 2 -2.46 32.21 25.36
CA LYS A 2 -1.94 31.07 24.56
C LYS A 2 -2.83 29.80 24.66
N GLY A 3 -4.05 29.92 25.21
CA GLY A 3 -4.93 28.77 25.50
C GLY A 3 -6.11 28.56 24.54
N GLY A 4 -6.34 29.44 23.56
CA GLY A 4 -7.60 29.42 22.77
C GLY A 4 -7.64 28.50 21.55
N LYS A 5 -6.49 28.07 21.01
CA LYS A 5 -6.45 27.23 19.79
C LYS A 5 -6.66 25.74 20.06
N LYS A 6 -6.31 25.24 21.25
CA LYS A 6 -6.50 23.82 21.63
C LYS A 6 -7.98 23.51 21.95
N SER A 7 -8.69 24.42 22.60
CA SER A 7 -10.10 24.21 22.97
C SER A 7 -11.05 24.24 21.76
N MET A 8 -10.70 24.94 20.68
CA MET A 8 -11.52 25.04 19.48
C MET A 8 -11.44 23.79 18.60
N LYS A 9 -10.28 23.13 18.52
CA LYS A 9 -10.10 21.82 17.87
C LYS A 9 -10.86 20.70 18.59
N ILE A 10 -10.88 20.72 19.93
CA ILE A 10 -11.59 19.73 20.77
C ILE A 10 -13.11 19.83 20.59
N VAL A 11 -13.66 21.04 20.48
CA VAL A 11 -15.10 21.22 20.22
C VAL A 11 -15.45 20.82 18.78
N PHE A 12 -14.55 21.01 17.82
CA PHE A 12 -14.73 20.60 16.42
C PHE A 12 -14.72 19.08 16.23
N ALA A 13 -13.76 18.36 16.82
CA ALA A 13 -13.66 16.90 16.68
C ALA A 13 -14.86 16.17 17.31
N ILE A 14 -15.33 16.63 18.48
CA ILE A 14 -16.51 16.06 19.16
C ILE A 14 -17.80 16.37 18.38
N ALA A 15 -17.89 17.54 17.74
CA ALA A 15 -19.03 17.92 16.91
C ALA A 15 -19.10 17.11 15.60
N LEU A 16 -17.94 16.85 14.97
CA LEU A 16 -17.85 16.06 13.72
C LEU A 16 -18.31 14.61 13.94
N VAL A 17 -17.85 13.95 15.00
CA VAL A 17 -18.19 12.55 15.33
C VAL A 17 -19.64 12.40 15.76
N ALA A 18 -20.17 13.36 16.54
CA ALA A 18 -21.57 13.34 16.97
C ALA A 18 -22.55 13.67 15.83
N MET A 19 -22.13 14.44 14.81
CA MET A 19 -22.97 14.74 13.65
C MET A 19 -22.90 13.65 12.57
N MET A 20 -21.74 13.00 12.38
CA MET A 20 -21.61 11.87 11.44
C MET A 20 -22.34 10.61 11.94
N THR A 21 -22.39 10.37 13.25
CA THR A 21 -23.23 9.30 13.83
C THR A 21 -24.73 9.66 13.85
N ALA A 22 -25.09 10.94 13.85
CA ALA A 22 -26.49 11.40 13.75
C ALA A 22 -27.01 11.47 12.31
N ALA A 23 -26.14 11.59 11.30
CA ALA A 23 -26.50 11.54 9.89
C ALA A 23 -26.99 10.14 9.47
N ALA A 24 -26.55 9.07 10.17
CA ALA A 24 -27.07 7.72 9.98
C ALA A 24 -28.53 7.52 10.49
N PHE A 25 -29.10 8.44 11.28
CA PHE A 25 -30.43 8.25 11.89
C PHE A 25 -31.36 9.48 11.97
N SER A 26 -31.02 10.65 11.45
CA SER A 26 -31.89 11.85 11.55
C SER A 26 -32.67 12.18 10.28
N GLY A 27 -33.42 11.18 9.79
CA GLY A 27 -34.64 11.48 9.05
C GLY A 27 -35.61 12.26 9.94
N CYS A 28 -35.80 13.54 9.63
CA CYS A 28 -36.92 14.39 10.06
C CYS A 28 -37.01 14.80 11.55
N VAL A 29 -36.33 15.88 12.00
CA VAL A 29 -36.85 16.76 13.08
C VAL A 29 -36.45 18.24 12.92
N GLY A 30 -37.40 19.05 12.45
CA GLY A 30 -37.70 20.44 12.89
C GLY A 30 -36.63 21.55 12.87
N LYS A 31 -36.47 22.26 11.74
CA LYS A 31 -35.85 23.61 11.71
C LYS A 31 -36.76 24.65 12.39
N THR A 32 -36.18 25.48 13.27
CA THR A 32 -36.80 26.72 13.80
C THR A 32 -36.54 27.88 12.83
N PRO A 33 -37.49 28.83 12.65
CA PRO A 33 -37.44 29.78 11.55
C PRO A 33 -36.54 30.99 11.85
N GLY A 34 -35.55 31.17 10.99
CA GLY A 34 -34.77 32.39 10.78
C GLY A 34 -34.33 32.37 9.32
N ASP A 35 -35.26 32.73 8.42
CA ASP A 35 -35.11 32.61 6.96
C ASP A 35 -33.89 33.37 6.44
N LYS A 36 -32.86 32.61 6.04
CA LYS A 36 -32.10 32.93 4.83
C LYS A 36 -32.83 32.23 3.68
N ASP A 37 -33.17 32.95 2.61
CA ASP A 37 -33.72 32.37 1.38
C ASP A 37 -32.66 31.47 0.71
N THR A 38 -32.57 30.21 1.12
CA THR A 38 -31.66 29.20 0.55
C THR A 38 -32.30 28.54 -0.66
N VAL A 39 -31.53 28.32 -1.72
CA VAL A 39 -31.99 27.65 -2.95
C VAL A 39 -31.83 26.13 -2.80
N ASN A 40 -32.80 25.38 -3.32
CA ASN A 40 -32.76 23.92 -3.29
C ASN A 40 -31.70 23.36 -4.26
N ILE A 41 -30.89 22.43 -3.76
CA ILE A 41 -30.05 21.54 -4.56
C ILE A 41 -30.90 20.30 -4.90
N TYR A 42 -30.92 19.91 -6.18
CA TYR A 42 -31.74 18.78 -6.63
C TYR A 42 -30.88 17.54 -6.85
N PRO A 43 -31.33 16.34 -6.47
CA PRO A 43 -30.67 15.11 -6.86
C PRO A 43 -30.51 15.04 -8.38
N ILE A 44 -29.37 14.55 -8.85
CA ILE A 44 -29.12 14.39 -10.28
C ILE A 44 -30.16 13.46 -10.93
N SER A 45 -30.76 13.88 -12.03
CA SER A 45 -31.75 13.09 -12.78
C SER A 45 -31.17 12.47 -14.05
N THR A 46 -31.87 11.51 -14.66
CA THR A 46 -31.49 10.95 -15.97
C THR A 46 -31.44 12.01 -17.07
N ASP A 47 -32.33 13.00 -17.04
CA ASP A 47 -32.32 14.12 -17.99
C ASP A 47 -31.07 14.99 -17.81
N ASP A 48 -30.62 15.17 -16.57
CA ASP A 48 -29.38 15.87 -16.26
C ASP A 48 -28.16 15.11 -16.76
N ILE A 49 -28.10 13.79 -16.54
CA ILE A 49 -27.03 12.94 -17.09
C ILE A 49 -26.99 13.05 -18.62
N ASN A 50 -28.15 13.02 -19.29
CA ASN A 50 -28.21 13.17 -20.74
C ASN A 50 -27.76 14.55 -21.21
N ALA A 51 -28.07 15.61 -20.46
CA ALA A 51 -27.57 16.95 -20.76
C ALA A 51 -26.05 17.05 -20.56
N LEU A 52 -25.52 16.46 -19.47
CA LEU A 52 -24.09 16.42 -19.15
C LEU A 52 -23.25 15.72 -20.22
N LYS A 53 -23.80 14.76 -20.98
CA LYS A 53 -23.09 14.14 -22.13
C LYS A 53 -22.77 15.12 -23.27
N SER A 54 -23.45 16.26 -23.32
CA SER A 54 -23.34 17.25 -24.41
C SER A 54 -22.58 18.51 -24.02
N ILE A 55 -22.06 18.58 -22.80
CA ILE A 55 -21.38 19.77 -22.31
C ILE A 55 -20.00 19.93 -22.94
N THR A 56 -19.51 21.16 -22.88
CA THR A 56 -18.23 21.54 -23.44
C THR A 56 -17.39 22.34 -22.44
N ALA A 57 -16.08 22.22 -22.56
CA ALA A 57 -15.12 23.05 -21.85
C ALA A 57 -14.02 23.46 -22.83
N ALA A 58 -13.46 24.65 -22.61
CA ALA A 58 -12.37 25.17 -23.43
C ALA A 58 -11.25 25.66 -22.51
N ARG A 59 -10.03 25.14 -22.73
CA ARG A 59 -8.87 25.51 -21.92
C ARG A 59 -8.18 26.78 -22.43
N ILE A 60 -7.73 27.62 -21.50
CA ILE A 60 -6.85 28.79 -21.80
C ILE A 60 -5.44 28.31 -22.09
N SER A 61 -4.98 27.39 -21.25
CA SER A 61 -3.63 26.86 -21.27
C SER A 61 -3.67 25.40 -20.80
N THR A 62 -2.59 24.67 -21.09
CA THR A 62 -2.37 23.31 -20.59
C THR A 62 -0.94 23.23 -20.09
N PRO A 63 -0.65 22.47 -19.03
CA PRO A 63 0.74 22.21 -18.67
C PRO A 63 1.46 21.53 -19.84
N ALA A 64 2.74 21.84 -20.01
CA ALA A 64 3.52 21.30 -21.12
C ALA A 64 3.74 19.80 -20.98
N GLU A 65 3.86 19.09 -22.10
CA GLU A 65 4.21 17.67 -22.10
C GLU A 65 5.53 17.44 -21.35
N GLY A 66 5.55 16.42 -20.50
CA GLY A 66 6.70 16.10 -19.68
C GLY A 66 6.94 16.97 -18.46
N THR A 67 5.97 17.81 -18.09
CA THR A 67 5.88 18.38 -16.75
C THR A 67 5.25 17.38 -15.77
N VAL A 68 5.34 17.69 -14.48
CA VAL A 68 4.63 16.97 -13.40
C VAL A 68 3.69 17.92 -12.67
N VAL A 69 2.64 17.38 -12.06
CA VAL A 69 1.80 18.11 -11.11
C VAL A 69 2.16 17.66 -9.70
N LEU A 70 2.56 18.60 -8.84
CA LEU A 70 2.86 18.38 -7.43
C LEU A 70 1.74 18.97 -6.58
N ALA A 71 1.00 18.14 -5.87
CA ALA A 71 0.00 18.55 -4.91
C ALA A 71 0.56 18.47 -3.49
N SER A 72 0.27 19.47 -2.67
CA SER A 72 0.67 19.47 -1.26
C SER A 72 -0.09 18.41 -0.49
N ASP A 73 0.61 17.62 0.33
CA ASP A 73 -0.02 16.66 1.24
C ASP A 73 -0.69 17.34 2.46
N ALA A 74 -0.48 18.65 2.64
CA ALA A 74 -0.99 19.41 3.78
C ALA A 74 -2.53 19.47 3.84
N ASP A 75 -3.20 19.21 2.72
CA ASP A 75 -4.66 19.11 2.62
C ASP A 75 -5.05 18.16 1.47
N PRO A 76 -5.91 17.14 1.70
CA PRO A 76 -6.25 16.16 0.68
C PRO A 76 -7.00 16.76 -0.52
N PHE A 77 -7.61 17.94 -0.38
CA PHE A 77 -8.28 18.60 -1.49
C PHE A 77 -7.31 19.07 -2.59
N TYR A 78 -6.02 19.28 -2.29
CA TYR A 78 -5.07 19.69 -3.32
C TYR A 78 -4.89 18.63 -4.41
N ALA A 79 -4.88 17.34 -4.04
CA ALA A 79 -4.83 16.26 -5.02
C ALA A 79 -6.14 16.17 -5.84
N LEU A 80 -7.30 16.40 -5.21
CA LEU A 80 -8.59 16.46 -5.91
C LEU A 80 -8.65 17.62 -6.91
N ILE A 81 -8.19 18.81 -6.51
CA ILE A 81 -8.09 19.99 -7.40
C ILE A 81 -7.10 19.73 -8.55
N ALA A 82 -5.98 19.06 -8.25
CA ALA A 82 -4.95 18.74 -9.22
C ALA A 82 -5.38 17.66 -10.22
N THR A 83 -6.33 16.79 -9.86
CA THR A 83 -6.80 15.67 -10.69
C THR A 83 -7.21 16.11 -12.11
N PRO A 84 -8.16 17.05 -12.31
CA PRO A 84 -8.52 17.52 -13.66
C PRO A 84 -7.44 18.38 -14.32
N VAL A 85 -6.37 18.78 -13.62
CA VAL A 85 -5.20 19.42 -14.24
C VAL A 85 -4.24 18.36 -14.79
N ALA A 86 -4.03 17.28 -14.03
CA ALA A 86 -3.11 16.20 -14.34
C ALA A 86 -3.72 15.18 -15.31
N ALA A 87 -5.02 14.92 -15.27
CA ALA A 87 -5.72 13.96 -16.11
C ALA A 87 -7.08 14.53 -16.55
N TYR A 88 -7.29 14.69 -17.85
CA TYR A 88 -8.57 15.16 -18.38
C TYR A 88 -8.82 14.65 -19.80
N TYR A 89 -10.07 14.69 -20.23
CA TYR A 89 -10.46 14.26 -21.57
C TYR A 89 -10.85 15.45 -22.45
N GLU A 90 -10.32 15.48 -23.67
CA GLU A 90 -10.68 16.46 -24.68
C GLU A 90 -10.99 15.72 -25.98
N GLY A 91 -12.22 15.88 -26.49
CA GLY A 91 -12.68 15.13 -27.67
C GLY A 91 -12.66 13.60 -27.48
N GLY A 92 -12.81 13.12 -26.24
CA GLY A 92 -12.73 11.70 -25.89
C GLY A 92 -11.32 11.13 -25.76
N VAL A 93 -10.28 11.96 -25.90
CA VAL A 93 -8.88 11.55 -25.77
C VAL A 93 -8.34 11.97 -24.41
N LEU A 94 -7.75 11.02 -23.67
CA LEU A 94 -7.06 11.29 -22.41
C LEU A 94 -5.82 12.15 -22.66
N LYS A 95 -5.68 13.20 -21.85
CA LYS A 95 -4.44 13.97 -21.63
C LYS A 95 -4.01 13.72 -20.19
N SER A 96 -2.82 13.19 -20.01
CA SER A 96 -2.30 12.83 -18.68
C SER A 96 -0.88 13.32 -18.43
N LEU A 97 -0.61 13.67 -17.17
CA LEU A 97 0.69 14.02 -16.60
C LEU A 97 0.82 13.31 -15.25
N PRO A 98 2.04 13.03 -14.77
CA PRO A 98 2.22 12.47 -13.44
C PRO A 98 1.68 13.42 -12.38
N LEU A 99 0.80 12.92 -11.50
CA LEU A 99 0.37 13.60 -10.28
C LEU A 99 1.09 12.98 -9.10
N LEU A 100 1.87 13.79 -8.38
CA LEU A 100 2.58 13.40 -7.17
C LEU A 100 2.04 14.21 -6.00
N VAL A 101 1.88 13.56 -4.86
CA VAL A 101 1.53 14.20 -3.58
C VAL A 101 2.79 14.27 -2.74
N THR A 102 3.10 15.44 -2.18
CA THR A 102 4.31 15.65 -1.37
C THR A 102 4.26 16.98 -0.61
N ASN A 103 5.29 17.27 0.19
CA ASN A 103 5.43 18.53 0.93
C ASN A 103 6.63 19.37 0.46
N GLU A 104 6.68 20.61 0.94
CA GLU A 104 7.90 21.43 0.84
C GLU A 104 9.00 20.84 1.74
N GLY A 105 9.93 20.06 1.19
CA GLY A 105 11.08 19.56 1.95
C GLY A 105 11.32 18.07 1.81
N ASN A 106 12.16 17.54 2.71
CA ASN A 106 12.32 16.10 2.86
C ASN A 106 11.01 15.49 3.34
N THR A 107 10.60 14.46 2.62
CA THR A 107 9.24 13.93 2.58
C THR A 107 8.86 13.08 3.78
N TYR A 108 9.78 12.77 4.70
CA TYR A 108 9.49 11.95 5.89
C TYR A 108 10.30 12.40 7.11
N PRO A 109 9.66 12.70 8.25
CA PRO A 109 10.34 13.19 9.46
C PRO A 109 11.21 12.13 10.17
N TRP A 110 11.08 10.85 9.82
CA TRP A 110 11.83 9.72 10.38
C TRP A 110 12.97 9.23 9.49
N ILE A 111 13.22 9.85 8.33
CA ILE A 111 14.40 9.54 7.53
C ILE A 111 15.60 10.16 8.26
N HIS A 112 16.36 9.30 8.91
CA HIS A 112 17.68 9.62 9.47
C HIS A 112 18.73 9.52 8.36
N ASP A 113 19.93 10.08 8.62
CA ASP A 113 21.05 10.11 7.67
C ASP A 113 21.22 8.75 6.95
N THR A 114 21.32 8.77 5.61
CA THR A 114 21.53 7.57 4.79
C THR A 114 22.59 6.66 5.41
N PRO A 115 22.33 5.35 5.54
CA PRO A 115 23.31 4.45 6.10
C PRO A 115 24.56 4.43 5.23
N ILE A 116 25.70 4.81 5.81
CA ILE A 116 27.01 4.48 5.26
C ILE A 116 27.32 3.08 5.75
N ILE A 117 27.20 2.09 4.87
CA ILE A 117 27.54 0.71 5.19
C ILE A 117 28.94 0.42 4.62
N PRO A 118 30.00 0.34 5.46
CA PRO A 118 31.35 0.09 4.98
C PRO A 118 31.45 -1.26 4.27
N ASN A 119 32.16 -1.29 3.14
CA ASN A 119 32.43 -2.49 2.35
C ASN A 119 31.21 -3.15 1.67
N GLU A 120 30.03 -2.52 1.69
CA GLU A 120 28.92 -2.96 0.84
C GLU A 120 28.97 -2.29 -0.54
N PRO A 121 28.80 -3.04 -1.63
CA PRO A 121 28.84 -2.47 -2.96
C PRO A 121 27.52 -1.77 -3.36
N THR A 122 26.48 -1.94 -2.55
CA THR A 122 25.12 -1.41 -2.71
C THR A 122 25.06 0.12 -2.74
N VAL A 123 24.11 0.66 -3.51
CA VAL A 123 23.76 2.10 -3.44
C VAL A 123 22.65 2.29 -2.42
N TYR A 124 22.77 3.30 -1.57
CA TYR A 124 21.74 3.73 -0.62
C TYR A 124 21.41 5.22 -0.81
N THR A 125 20.17 5.60 -0.55
CA THR A 125 19.67 6.97 -0.62
C THR A 125 18.53 7.19 0.37
N ASP A 126 18.54 8.33 1.05
CA ASP A 126 17.52 8.80 1.99
C ASP A 126 16.47 9.69 1.31
N ILE A 127 16.52 9.85 -0.01
CA ILE A 127 15.50 10.62 -0.71
C ILE A 127 14.24 9.76 -0.91
N GLY A 128 13.08 10.33 -0.58
CA GLY A 128 11.79 9.64 -0.70
C GLY A 128 11.41 9.27 -2.14
N PRO A 129 10.38 8.41 -2.32
CA PRO A 129 9.97 7.89 -3.62
C PRO A 129 9.57 8.99 -4.62
N VAL A 130 8.98 10.10 -4.16
CA VAL A 130 8.66 11.25 -5.03
C VAL A 130 9.92 11.88 -5.64
N VAL A 131 10.97 12.05 -4.83
CA VAL A 131 12.25 12.61 -5.32
C VAL A 131 12.90 11.63 -6.30
N LYS A 132 12.94 10.34 -5.97
CA LYS A 132 13.44 9.28 -6.87
C LYS A 132 12.70 9.31 -8.22
N PHE A 133 11.38 9.48 -8.17
CA PHE A 133 10.56 9.63 -9.37
C PHE A 133 10.99 10.84 -10.20
N ILE A 134 11.06 12.03 -9.59
CA ILE A 134 11.42 13.27 -10.27
C ILE A 134 12.81 13.18 -10.90
N GLU A 135 13.80 12.65 -10.17
CA GLU A 135 15.16 12.49 -10.67
C GLU A 135 15.21 11.61 -11.92
N THR A 136 14.51 10.47 -11.86
CA THR A 136 14.52 9.47 -12.92
C THR A 136 13.69 9.92 -14.13
N TYR A 137 12.48 10.44 -13.89
CA TYR A 137 11.58 10.93 -14.93
C TYR A 137 12.08 12.23 -15.60
N ASN A 138 12.91 12.99 -14.88
CA ASN A 138 13.55 14.24 -15.30
C ASN A 138 12.55 15.21 -15.97
N PRO A 139 11.57 15.75 -15.22
CA PRO A 139 10.52 16.58 -15.80
C PRO A 139 11.06 17.91 -16.29
N SER A 140 10.42 18.46 -17.33
CA SER A 140 10.75 19.78 -17.88
C SER A 140 10.32 20.95 -16.96
N GLY A 141 9.52 20.66 -15.94
CA GLY A 141 9.03 21.62 -14.94
C GLY A 141 7.89 21.03 -14.10
N ALA A 142 7.38 21.81 -13.14
CA ALA A 142 6.28 21.40 -12.27
C ALA A 142 5.16 22.44 -12.16
N VAL A 143 3.92 21.96 -12.20
CA VAL A 143 2.75 22.72 -11.71
C VAL A 143 2.60 22.38 -10.22
N MET A 144 2.65 23.39 -9.36
CA MET A 144 2.57 23.22 -7.92
C MET A 144 1.22 23.68 -7.38
N VAL A 145 0.54 22.82 -6.64
CA VAL A 145 -0.80 23.01 -6.08
C VAL A 145 -0.71 22.96 -4.56
N GLY A 146 -0.97 24.08 -3.89
CA GLY A 146 -0.81 24.21 -2.43
C GLY A 146 0.63 24.46 -1.97
N MET A 147 1.59 24.66 -2.88
CA MET A 147 3.00 24.95 -2.58
C MET A 147 3.66 25.85 -3.65
N ASP A 148 4.77 26.50 -3.34
CA ASP A 148 5.52 27.35 -4.29
C ASP A 148 6.88 26.82 -4.77
N LYS A 149 7.41 25.83 -4.05
CA LYS A 149 8.68 25.21 -4.37
C LYS A 149 8.68 23.76 -3.91
N PHE A 150 9.49 22.97 -4.59
CA PHE A 150 9.87 21.66 -4.11
C PHE A 150 11.39 21.59 -4.03
N SER A 151 11.90 21.31 -2.83
CA SER A 151 13.32 21.09 -2.59
C SER A 151 13.50 19.96 -1.61
N ALA A 152 14.34 18.99 -1.94
CA ALA A 152 14.75 17.92 -1.05
C ALA A 152 16.27 17.90 -0.94
N VAL A 153 16.77 17.55 0.22
CA VAL A 153 18.20 17.36 0.49
C VAL A 153 18.40 15.98 1.08
N GLY A 154 19.42 15.28 0.64
CA GLY A 154 19.67 13.93 1.11
C GLY A 154 21.13 13.58 0.98
N THR A 155 21.40 12.31 1.19
CA THR A 155 22.70 11.69 1.06
C THR A 155 22.54 10.44 0.20
N THR A 156 23.37 10.31 -0.82
CA THR A 156 23.57 9.02 -1.50
C THR A 156 24.87 8.40 -1.01
N SER A 157 24.86 7.11 -0.74
CA SER A 157 26.05 6.33 -0.41
C SER A 157 26.28 5.26 -1.46
N ARG A 158 27.51 5.15 -1.96
CA ARG A 158 27.94 4.07 -2.86
C ARG A 158 29.30 3.56 -2.43
N ASN A 159 29.46 2.24 -2.29
CA ASN A 159 30.71 1.62 -1.87
C ASN A 159 31.28 2.23 -0.57
N GLY A 160 30.41 2.55 0.39
CA GLY A 160 30.80 3.20 1.65
C GLY A 160 31.28 4.65 1.53
N GLN A 161 30.96 5.35 0.45
CA GLN A 161 31.24 6.78 0.27
C GLN A 161 29.93 7.56 0.19
N ALA A 162 29.69 8.44 1.17
CA ALA A 162 28.55 9.35 1.18
C ALA A 162 28.80 10.60 0.34
N SER A 163 27.75 11.07 -0.32
CA SER A 163 27.72 12.33 -1.05
C SER A 163 26.40 13.01 -0.80
N ALA A 164 26.43 14.27 -0.38
CA ALA A 164 25.23 15.08 -0.25
C ALA A 164 24.58 15.26 -1.63
N VAL A 165 23.26 15.16 -1.67
CA VAL A 165 22.46 15.41 -2.86
C VAL A 165 21.42 16.47 -2.54
N SER A 166 21.18 17.37 -3.48
CA SER A 166 20.12 18.35 -3.39
C SER A 166 19.32 18.32 -4.68
N TYR A 167 18.01 18.20 -4.50
CA TYR A 167 17.04 18.28 -5.56
C TYR A 167 16.25 19.57 -5.39
N THR A 168 16.10 20.32 -6.47
CA THR A 168 15.22 21.49 -6.52
C THR A 168 14.53 21.46 -7.85
N LEU A 169 13.20 21.40 -7.81
CA LEU A 169 12.38 21.49 -9.00
C LEU A 169 11.73 22.87 -9.01
N SER A 170 11.98 23.64 -10.07
CA SER A 170 11.37 24.96 -10.22
C SER A 170 9.93 24.82 -10.71
N ALA A 171 9.02 25.56 -10.07
CA ALA A 171 7.65 25.69 -10.53
C ALA A 171 7.63 26.38 -11.90
N THR A 172 7.00 25.76 -12.89
CA THR A 172 6.55 26.48 -14.10
C THR A 172 5.32 27.32 -13.78
N GLN A 173 4.49 26.82 -12.88
CA GLN A 173 3.33 27.49 -12.33
C GLN A 173 3.17 27.06 -10.87
N SER A 174 2.84 28.00 -9.99
CA SER A 174 2.53 27.71 -8.58
C SER A 174 1.22 28.38 -8.18
N PHE A 175 0.47 27.66 -7.34
CA PHE A 175 -0.77 28.10 -6.73
C PHE A 175 -0.68 27.92 -5.23
N VAL A 176 -0.51 29.03 -4.50
CA VAL A 176 -0.50 29.08 -3.04
C VAL A 176 -1.66 29.95 -2.54
N GLY A 177 -2.25 29.53 -1.43
CA GLY A 177 -3.42 30.15 -0.81
C GLY A 177 -4.11 29.14 0.10
N ASP A 178 -5.30 29.48 0.58
CA ASP A 178 -6.20 28.44 1.09
C ASP A 178 -6.76 27.57 -0.05
N VAL A 179 -7.40 26.45 0.30
CA VAL A 179 -7.91 25.46 -0.66
C VAL A 179 -8.82 26.10 -1.72
N THR A 180 -9.74 26.99 -1.30
CA THR A 180 -10.66 27.67 -2.22
C THR A 180 -9.91 28.65 -3.12
N GLU A 181 -9.01 29.47 -2.57
CA GLU A 181 -8.20 30.42 -3.34
C GLU A 181 -7.34 29.71 -4.39
N VAL A 182 -6.71 28.59 -4.02
CA VAL A 182 -5.90 27.76 -4.93
C VAL A 182 -6.77 27.21 -6.06
N ALA A 183 -7.94 26.65 -5.74
CA ALA A 183 -8.89 26.14 -6.73
C ALA A 183 -9.34 27.22 -7.73
N LEU A 184 -9.67 28.43 -7.25
CA LEU A 184 -10.06 29.54 -8.10
C LEU A 184 -8.94 29.99 -9.04
N LYS A 185 -7.70 30.12 -8.53
CA LYS A 185 -6.54 30.48 -9.37
C LYS A 185 -6.27 29.43 -10.45
N ILE A 186 -6.43 28.15 -10.12
CA ILE A 186 -6.30 27.04 -11.07
C ILE A 186 -7.39 27.11 -12.14
N ALA A 187 -8.64 27.31 -11.73
CA ALA A 187 -9.77 27.47 -12.65
C ALA A 187 -9.54 28.62 -13.64
N GLU A 188 -9.15 29.81 -13.14
CA GLU A 188 -8.86 31.00 -13.96
C GLU A 188 -7.64 30.84 -14.87
N THR A 189 -6.69 29.97 -14.52
CA THR A 189 -5.46 29.76 -15.31
C THR A 189 -5.68 28.79 -16.46
N TYR A 190 -6.46 27.73 -16.24
CA TYR A 190 -6.57 26.63 -17.19
C TYR A 190 -7.88 26.62 -17.97
N TRP A 191 -8.97 27.24 -17.50
CA TRP A 191 -10.28 27.23 -18.18
C TRP A 191 -10.72 28.61 -18.64
N SER A 192 -11.11 28.70 -19.92
CA SER A 192 -11.73 29.90 -20.50
C SER A 192 -13.24 29.82 -20.42
N SER A 193 -13.76 28.60 -20.48
CA SER A 193 -15.17 28.27 -20.26
C SER A 193 -15.30 26.81 -19.82
N ALA A 194 -16.28 26.52 -18.99
CA ALA A 194 -16.68 25.17 -18.61
C ALA A 194 -18.18 25.16 -18.36
N ASP A 195 -18.93 24.37 -19.13
CA ASP A 195 -20.38 24.24 -18.99
C ASP A 195 -20.80 23.57 -17.66
N ALA A 196 -19.87 22.87 -17.00
CA ALA A 196 -20.04 22.32 -15.66
C ALA A 196 -18.88 22.70 -14.75
N VAL A 197 -19.14 22.75 -13.45
CA VAL A 197 -18.14 22.85 -12.38
C VAL A 197 -18.51 21.89 -11.25
N MET A 198 -17.52 21.46 -10.48
CA MET A 198 -17.74 20.69 -9.25
C MET A 198 -17.51 21.60 -8.05
N LEU A 199 -18.53 21.72 -7.21
CA LEU A 199 -18.50 22.48 -5.96
C LEU A 199 -18.52 21.50 -4.80
N VAL A 200 -17.54 21.59 -3.91
CA VAL A 200 -17.39 20.62 -2.82
C VAL A 200 -17.42 21.36 -1.49
N ASP A 201 -18.28 20.94 -0.58
CA ASP A 201 -18.17 21.42 0.80
C ASP A 201 -16.93 20.78 1.47
N ILE A 202 -16.05 21.60 2.03
CA ILE A 202 -14.79 21.14 2.64
C ILE A 202 -15.06 20.28 3.89
N GLU A 203 -16.15 20.55 4.63
CA GLU A 203 -16.42 19.85 5.89
C GLU A 203 -17.13 18.50 5.68
N THR A 204 -18.03 18.43 4.71
CA THR A 204 -18.94 17.27 4.52
C THR A 204 -18.80 16.58 3.17
N GLY A 205 -18.22 17.25 2.17
CA GLY A 205 -18.24 16.80 0.77
C GLY A 205 -17.06 15.94 0.33
N TYR A 206 -16.04 15.74 1.16
CA TYR A 206 -14.83 15.00 0.77
C TYR A 206 -15.15 13.58 0.27
N ALA A 207 -16.00 12.83 0.99
CA ALA A 207 -16.34 11.46 0.64
C ALA A 207 -17.02 11.34 -0.74
N ASP A 208 -18.00 12.20 -1.00
CA ASP A 208 -18.66 12.26 -2.31
C ASP A 208 -17.69 12.73 -3.39
N ALA A 209 -16.80 13.69 -3.10
CA ALA A 209 -15.82 14.20 -4.05
C ALA A 209 -14.73 13.17 -4.40
N VAL A 210 -14.35 12.27 -3.49
CA VAL A 210 -13.46 11.14 -3.82
C VAL A 210 -14.14 10.20 -4.82
N SER A 211 -15.44 9.93 -4.69
CA SER A 211 -16.16 9.10 -5.65
C SER A 211 -16.45 9.84 -6.97
N ALA A 212 -16.82 11.12 -6.88
CA ALA A 212 -17.28 11.92 -8.02
C ALA A 212 -16.13 12.59 -8.77
N GLY A 213 -14.96 12.79 -8.17
CA GLY A 213 -13.85 13.60 -8.69
C GLY A 213 -13.38 13.19 -10.08
N VAL A 214 -13.52 11.91 -10.45
CA VAL A 214 -13.24 11.41 -11.80
C VAL A 214 -14.13 12.09 -12.87
N LEU A 215 -15.36 12.50 -12.52
CA LEU A 215 -16.22 13.31 -13.39
C LEU A 215 -15.55 14.63 -13.76
N ALA A 216 -14.76 15.22 -12.87
CA ALA A 216 -14.05 16.47 -13.18
C ALA A 216 -13.08 16.28 -14.36
N SER A 217 -12.41 15.12 -14.42
CA SER A 217 -11.54 14.73 -15.53
C SER A 217 -12.32 14.39 -16.80
N TYR A 218 -13.38 13.59 -16.70
CA TYR A 218 -14.18 13.15 -17.85
C TYR A 218 -14.95 14.27 -18.53
N LEU A 219 -15.45 15.22 -17.74
CA LEU A 219 -16.20 16.38 -18.20
C LEU A 219 -15.32 17.62 -18.38
N ASN A 220 -14.01 17.51 -18.11
CA ASN A 220 -13.03 18.58 -18.24
C ASN A 220 -13.47 19.87 -17.51
N MET A 221 -13.82 19.74 -16.23
CA MET A 221 -14.28 20.85 -15.38
C MET A 221 -13.35 21.08 -14.17
N PRO A 222 -13.33 22.31 -13.61
CA PRO A 222 -12.63 22.57 -12.37
C PRO A 222 -13.38 22.04 -11.14
N VAL A 223 -12.60 21.67 -10.11
CA VAL A 223 -13.09 21.33 -8.75
C VAL A 223 -12.85 22.54 -7.85
N ILE A 224 -13.88 23.00 -7.15
CA ILE A 224 -13.85 24.18 -6.30
C ILE A 224 -14.37 23.80 -4.91
N PRO A 225 -13.47 23.47 -3.96
CA PRO A 225 -13.86 23.28 -2.58
C PRO A 225 -14.16 24.63 -1.90
N VAL A 226 -15.19 24.67 -1.07
CA VAL A 226 -15.64 25.85 -0.31
C VAL A 226 -15.92 25.49 1.14
N ALA A 227 -15.67 26.42 2.06
CA ALA A 227 -16.07 26.28 3.46
C ALA A 227 -17.44 26.94 3.66
N GLY A 228 -18.51 26.13 3.65
CA GLY A 228 -19.89 26.62 3.78
C GLY A 228 -20.40 27.35 2.53
N GLU A 229 -21.07 28.49 2.72
CA GLU A 229 -21.74 29.22 1.63
C GLU A 229 -20.73 29.75 0.58
N PRO A 230 -20.95 29.52 -0.73
CA PRO A 230 -20.10 30.05 -1.78
C PRO A 230 -19.98 31.58 -1.71
N SER A 231 -18.75 32.07 -1.58
CA SER A 231 -18.51 33.51 -1.57
C SER A 231 -18.84 34.16 -2.92
N GLY A 232 -19.04 35.48 -2.94
CA GLY A 232 -19.23 36.21 -4.19
C GLY A 232 -18.08 36.01 -5.20
N ALA A 233 -16.85 35.81 -4.72
CA ALA A 233 -15.71 35.51 -5.60
C ALA A 233 -15.83 34.13 -6.27
N VAL A 234 -16.36 33.13 -5.55
CA VAL A 234 -16.64 31.80 -6.11
C VAL A 234 -17.75 31.90 -7.16
N ALA A 235 -18.85 32.58 -6.82
CA ALA A 235 -19.97 32.79 -7.73
C ALA A 235 -19.54 33.53 -9.01
N ASP A 236 -18.78 34.62 -8.87
CA ASP A 236 -18.23 35.38 -10.00
C ASP A 236 -17.31 34.52 -10.88
N ALA A 237 -16.47 33.66 -10.30
CA ALA A 237 -15.59 32.77 -11.04
C ALA A 237 -16.38 31.73 -11.84
N ILE A 238 -17.39 31.12 -11.24
CA ILE A 238 -18.26 30.13 -11.89
C ILE A 238 -19.09 30.80 -13.01
N ALA A 239 -19.62 32.00 -12.78
CA ALA A 239 -20.33 32.77 -13.81
C ALA A 239 -19.42 33.14 -14.99
N LYS A 240 -18.16 33.52 -14.75
CA LYS A 240 -17.18 33.82 -15.82
C LYS A 240 -16.88 32.59 -16.69
N LEU A 241 -16.88 31.39 -16.11
CA LEU A 241 -16.73 30.13 -16.86
C LEU A 241 -17.95 29.83 -17.75
N GLY A 242 -19.09 30.48 -17.50
CA GLY A 242 -20.35 30.22 -18.20
C GLY A 242 -21.00 28.90 -17.78
N ALA A 243 -20.77 28.46 -16.55
CA ALA A 243 -21.29 27.18 -16.05
C ALA A 243 -22.83 27.13 -16.12
N LYS A 244 -23.34 26.08 -16.75
CA LYS A 244 -24.77 25.76 -16.83
C LYS A 244 -25.18 24.83 -15.69
N TYR A 245 -24.25 24.02 -15.21
CA TYR A 245 -24.45 23.01 -14.18
C TYR A 245 -23.38 23.12 -13.10
N THR A 246 -23.78 22.97 -11.85
CA THR A 246 -22.86 22.82 -10.73
C THR A 246 -23.16 21.49 -10.05
N LEU A 247 -22.20 20.58 -10.10
CA LEU A 247 -22.27 19.31 -9.37
C LEU A 247 -21.83 19.57 -7.94
N VAL A 248 -22.71 19.29 -6.98
CA VAL A 248 -22.51 19.59 -5.56
C VAL A 248 -22.22 18.31 -4.81
N CYS A 249 -21.09 18.28 -4.10
CA CYS A 249 -20.70 17.22 -3.18
C CYS A 249 -20.72 17.75 -1.74
N GLY A 250 -21.49 17.10 -0.86
CA GLY A 250 -21.70 17.54 0.53
C GLY A 250 -22.78 18.61 0.72
N GLU A 251 -22.92 19.05 1.97
CA GLU A 251 -23.95 19.97 2.44
C GLU A 251 -23.58 21.44 2.17
N VAL A 252 -23.70 21.88 0.91
CA VAL A 252 -23.47 23.29 0.56
C VAL A 252 -24.73 24.14 0.75
N GLU A 253 -24.69 25.13 1.64
CA GLU A 253 -25.74 26.16 1.71
C GLU A 253 -25.58 27.20 0.61
N VAL A 254 -26.59 27.39 -0.25
CA VAL A 254 -26.57 28.38 -1.32
C VAL A 254 -27.67 29.42 -1.12
N SER A 255 -27.29 30.70 -0.99
CA SER A 255 -28.23 31.81 -0.90
C SER A 255 -28.76 32.26 -2.27
N ALA A 256 -29.97 32.81 -2.29
CA ALA A 256 -30.60 33.32 -3.50
C ALA A 256 -29.78 34.39 -4.26
N ASN A 257 -28.89 35.13 -3.57
CA ASN A 257 -28.07 36.18 -4.18
C ASN A 257 -26.88 35.65 -4.98
N VAL A 258 -26.42 34.42 -4.75
CA VAL A 258 -25.34 33.81 -5.56
C VAL A 258 -25.85 32.69 -6.46
N ALA A 259 -27.03 32.12 -6.18
CA ALA A 259 -27.55 30.97 -6.91
C ALA A 259 -27.70 31.18 -8.43
N SER A 260 -28.02 32.40 -8.89
CA SER A 260 -28.15 32.70 -10.32
C SER A 260 -26.85 32.53 -11.10
N ASP A 261 -25.73 32.64 -10.40
CA ASP A 261 -24.38 32.64 -10.97
C ASP A 261 -23.76 31.23 -10.95
N LEU A 262 -24.41 30.28 -10.29
CA LEU A 262 -23.96 28.88 -10.14
C LEU A 262 -24.65 27.91 -11.11
N GLY A 263 -25.53 28.39 -11.99
CA GLY A 263 -26.29 27.54 -12.90
C GLY A 263 -27.23 26.56 -12.16
N LYS A 264 -27.56 25.44 -12.79
CA LYS A 264 -28.40 24.39 -12.18
C LYS A 264 -27.57 23.58 -11.17
N LEU A 265 -27.95 23.68 -9.88
CA LEU A 265 -27.34 22.93 -8.79
C LEU A 265 -27.84 21.47 -8.78
N LEU A 266 -26.92 20.52 -8.89
CA LEU A 266 -27.17 19.08 -8.94
C LEU A 266 -26.39 18.38 -7.81
N GLY A 267 -27.10 17.87 -6.81
CA GLY A 267 -26.51 17.09 -5.72
C GLY A 267 -26.10 15.71 -6.22
N ILE A 268 -24.89 15.31 -5.84
CA ILE A 268 -24.30 14.01 -6.14
C ILE A 268 -23.80 13.41 -4.82
N GLU A 269 -24.48 12.37 -4.37
CA GLU A 269 -24.29 11.76 -3.05
C GLU A 269 -24.38 10.23 -3.17
N GLY A 270 -23.61 9.52 -2.34
CA GLY A 270 -23.70 8.08 -2.18
C GLY A 270 -22.92 7.28 -3.23
N ALA A 271 -21.85 6.62 -2.79
CA ALA A 271 -20.83 5.97 -3.62
C ALA A 271 -21.37 5.20 -4.85
N MET A 272 -22.40 4.35 -4.67
CA MET A 272 -22.98 3.56 -5.77
C MET A 272 -23.72 4.40 -6.83
N GLU A 273 -24.48 5.41 -6.42
CA GLU A 273 -25.21 6.28 -7.36
C GLU A 273 -24.25 7.22 -8.10
N ILE A 274 -23.20 7.66 -7.41
CA ILE A 274 -22.07 8.37 -8.03
C ILE A 274 -21.38 7.48 -9.06
N ALA A 275 -21.03 6.25 -8.71
CA ALA A 275 -20.38 5.30 -9.63
C ALA A 275 -21.23 5.05 -10.90
N LYS A 276 -22.55 4.87 -10.77
CA LYS A 276 -23.47 4.76 -11.92
C LYS A 276 -23.49 6.01 -12.79
N THR A 277 -23.42 7.18 -12.17
CA THR A 277 -23.34 8.47 -12.87
C THR A 277 -22.02 8.56 -13.65
N VAL A 278 -20.90 8.17 -13.05
CA VAL A 278 -19.58 8.08 -13.70
C VAL A 278 -19.63 7.15 -14.90
N LEU A 279 -20.14 5.92 -14.75
CA LEU A 279 -20.28 4.98 -15.86
C LEU A 279 -21.09 5.57 -17.02
N SER A 280 -22.16 6.31 -16.71
CA SER A 280 -23.02 6.94 -17.70
C SER A 280 -22.36 8.11 -18.46
N LEU A 281 -21.33 8.72 -17.90
CA LEU A 281 -20.63 9.91 -18.41
C LEU A 281 -19.21 9.64 -18.89
N MET A 282 -18.71 8.42 -18.68
CA MET A 282 -17.35 8.02 -19.04
C MET A 282 -17.12 8.15 -20.57
N PRO A 283 -15.99 8.76 -21.00
CA PRO A 283 -15.63 8.87 -22.41
C PRO A 283 -15.52 7.49 -23.07
N GLY A 284 -16.19 7.30 -24.21
CA GLY A 284 -16.20 6.01 -24.93
C GLY A 284 -17.32 5.03 -24.53
N GLY A 285 -18.11 5.35 -23.50
CA GLY A 285 -19.24 4.53 -23.03
C GLY A 285 -18.84 3.30 -22.21
N ASN A 286 -19.84 2.59 -21.65
CA ASN A 286 -19.65 1.34 -20.88
C ASN A 286 -18.85 0.27 -21.66
N VAL A 287 -18.40 -0.79 -20.96
CA VAL A 287 -17.63 -1.99 -21.39
C VAL A 287 -17.93 -2.56 -22.78
N ALA A 288 -19.08 -2.23 -23.37
CA ALA A 288 -19.45 -2.52 -24.75
C ALA A 288 -18.42 -2.06 -25.81
N SER A 289 -17.45 -1.22 -25.46
CA SER A 289 -16.33 -0.80 -26.33
C SER A 289 -15.14 -1.78 -26.39
N GLY A 290 -15.15 -2.86 -25.59
CA GLY A 290 -14.07 -3.86 -25.53
C GLY A 290 -12.89 -3.48 -24.61
N ALA A 291 -12.99 -2.35 -23.90
CA ALA A 291 -12.08 -1.95 -22.84
C ALA A 291 -12.28 -2.81 -21.58
N ILE A 292 -11.19 -3.09 -20.87
CA ILE A 292 -11.22 -3.83 -19.61
C ILE A 292 -11.66 -2.86 -18.51
N PRO A 293 -12.72 -3.16 -17.72
CA PRO A 293 -13.16 -2.27 -16.65
C PRO A 293 -12.08 -2.09 -15.59
N TYR A 294 -11.96 -0.88 -15.03
CA TYR A 294 -11.04 -0.56 -13.94
C TYR A 294 -11.82 0.08 -12.78
N VAL A 295 -11.79 -0.56 -11.62
CA VAL A 295 -12.43 -0.06 -10.39
C VAL A 295 -11.36 0.31 -9.38
N VAL A 296 -11.44 1.52 -8.85
CA VAL A 296 -10.65 1.94 -7.69
C VAL A 296 -11.55 1.89 -6.45
N MET A 297 -11.20 1.07 -5.48
CA MET A 297 -11.86 1.05 -4.17
C MET A 297 -11.02 1.84 -3.18
N ALA A 298 -11.64 2.76 -2.44
CA ALA A 298 -10.96 3.59 -1.46
C ALA A 298 -11.85 3.85 -0.24
N ASN A 299 -11.29 4.44 0.81
CA ASN A 299 -12.07 4.91 1.95
C ASN A 299 -11.70 6.37 2.27
N PRO A 300 -12.65 7.30 2.21
CA PRO A 300 -12.39 8.72 2.51
C PRO A 300 -11.95 9.01 3.95
N LEU A 301 -12.16 8.09 4.91
CA LEU A 301 -11.74 8.25 6.30
C LEU A 301 -10.23 8.10 6.52
N ASP A 302 -9.48 7.73 5.49
CA ASP A 302 -8.02 7.64 5.57
C ASP A 302 -7.31 9.00 5.70
N THR A 303 -8.05 10.09 5.54
CA THR A 303 -7.60 11.47 5.80
C THR A 303 -7.92 11.94 7.23
N VAL A 304 -8.67 11.12 7.99
CA VAL A 304 -9.10 11.45 9.35
C VAL A 304 -8.18 10.76 10.35
N GLU A 305 -7.12 11.46 10.73
CA GLU A 305 -6.19 10.99 11.76
C GLU A 305 -6.73 11.26 13.18
N PRO A 306 -6.59 10.30 14.10
CA PRO A 306 -7.01 10.48 15.48
C PRO A 306 -6.15 11.52 16.19
N THR A 307 -6.78 12.35 17.04
CA THR A 307 -6.07 13.34 17.85
C THR A 307 -5.69 12.74 19.20
N VAL A 308 -4.42 12.90 19.59
CA VAL A 308 -3.96 12.59 20.95
C VAL A 308 -4.55 13.59 21.94
N LEU A 309 -5.48 13.13 22.77
CA LEU A 309 -6.14 13.92 23.82
C LEU A 309 -5.26 14.07 25.06
N GLU A 310 -4.61 12.98 25.44
CA GLU A 310 -3.76 12.85 26.62
C GLU A 310 -2.62 11.87 26.32
N GLU A 311 -1.44 12.10 26.90
CA GLU A 311 -0.28 11.22 26.76
C GLU A 311 0.33 10.93 28.12
N THR A 312 0.51 9.65 28.43
CA THR A 312 1.21 9.17 29.62
C THR A 312 2.53 8.54 29.19
N VAL A 313 3.65 9.12 29.63
CA VAL A 313 4.99 8.63 29.28
C VAL A 313 5.52 7.74 30.40
N VAL A 314 5.75 6.47 30.08
CA VAL A 314 6.46 5.51 30.95
C VAL A 314 7.92 5.51 30.52
N SER A 315 8.77 6.18 31.32
CA SER A 315 10.20 6.36 31.04
C SER A 315 11.07 5.76 32.14
N GLY A 316 12.39 5.71 31.90
CA GLY A 316 13.33 5.11 32.83
C GLY A 316 13.31 3.57 32.82
N LEU A 317 12.72 2.97 31.78
CA LEU A 317 12.76 1.54 31.52
C LEU A 317 14.16 1.20 31.00
N LYS A 318 15.09 0.98 31.94
CA LYS A 318 16.50 0.72 31.65
C LYS A 318 16.86 -0.67 32.10
N GLY A 319 17.74 -1.30 31.34
CA GLY A 319 18.28 -2.59 31.68
C GLY A 319 19.55 -2.89 30.92
N GLU A 320 20.05 -4.08 31.17
CA GLU A 320 21.26 -4.63 30.55
C GLU A 320 20.96 -6.05 30.09
N LEU A 321 21.30 -6.36 28.84
CA LEU A 321 21.18 -7.71 28.29
C LEU A 321 22.51 -8.45 28.46
N THR A 322 22.48 -9.67 29.01
CA THR A 322 23.68 -10.43 29.40
C THR A 322 24.00 -11.63 28.49
N ASP A 323 23.10 -12.00 27.56
CA ASP A 323 23.25 -13.18 26.71
C ASP A 323 22.87 -12.86 25.25
N ALA A 324 23.67 -13.36 24.30
CA ALA A 324 23.29 -13.36 22.89
C ALA A 324 22.51 -14.64 22.65
N GLY A 325 21.28 -14.53 22.14
CA GLY A 325 20.46 -15.69 21.84
C GLY A 325 21.26 -16.74 21.04
N THR A 326 21.41 -17.95 21.60
CA THR A 326 22.29 -18.99 21.03
C THR A 326 21.65 -19.77 19.89
N SER A 327 20.41 -19.44 19.49
CA SER A 327 19.65 -20.18 18.48
C SER A 327 19.95 -19.71 17.07
N VAL A 328 20.00 -20.67 16.15
CA VAL A 328 20.02 -20.44 14.71
C VAL A 328 18.91 -19.45 14.35
N PRO A 329 19.19 -18.36 13.61
CA PRO A 329 18.24 -17.29 13.37
C PRO A 329 17.15 -17.77 12.41
N TYR A 330 16.04 -18.30 12.93
CA TYR A 330 14.84 -18.53 12.13
C TYR A 330 13.97 -17.26 12.18
N PRO A 331 13.59 -16.67 11.03
CA PRO A 331 12.69 -15.53 10.98
C PRO A 331 11.35 -15.86 11.66
N GLY A 332 11.02 -15.17 12.75
CA GLY A 332 9.77 -15.36 13.48
C GLY A 332 9.82 -16.32 14.68
N THR A 333 10.93 -17.04 14.96
CA THR A 333 11.04 -17.78 16.24
C THR A 333 11.47 -16.85 17.36
N PRO A 334 10.88 -16.97 18.57
CA PRO A 334 11.44 -16.36 19.77
C PRO A 334 12.86 -16.88 19.98
N GLU A 335 13.84 -15.98 19.96
CA GLU A 335 15.21 -16.34 20.29
C GLU A 335 15.27 -16.78 21.76
N ALA A 336 15.91 -17.93 22.02
CA ALA A 336 16.12 -18.38 23.38
C ALA A 336 17.05 -17.39 24.10
N GLY A 337 16.59 -16.77 25.19
CA GLY A 337 17.38 -15.79 25.94
C GLY A 337 16.65 -15.26 27.17
N THR A 338 17.38 -14.52 28.01
CA THR A 338 16.79 -13.82 29.17
C THR A 338 16.13 -12.53 28.71
N THR A 339 14.90 -12.28 29.15
CA THR A 339 14.18 -11.02 28.90
C THR A 339 14.22 -10.11 30.12
N VAL A 340 14.11 -8.80 29.91
CA VAL A 340 13.95 -7.81 30.98
C VAL A 340 12.50 -7.29 30.95
N PRO A 341 11.65 -7.69 31.92
CA PRO A 341 10.24 -7.30 31.96
C PRO A 341 10.03 -5.93 32.62
N PHE A 342 9.07 -5.18 32.09
CA PHE A 342 8.56 -3.92 32.63
C PHE A 342 7.04 -3.95 32.60
N GLU A 343 6.38 -3.77 33.74
CA GLU A 343 4.92 -3.66 33.80
C GLU A 343 4.50 -2.19 33.70
N PHE A 344 3.39 -1.96 33.00
CA PHE A 344 2.75 -0.66 32.87
C PHE A 344 1.22 -0.82 32.81
N GLU A 345 0.49 0.28 32.94
CA GLU A 345 -0.97 0.27 32.95
C GLU A 345 -1.50 1.29 31.94
N ILE A 346 -2.43 0.86 31.08
CA ILE A 346 -3.25 1.76 30.27
C ILE A 346 -4.36 2.28 31.18
N PRO A 347 -4.46 3.61 31.44
CA PRO A 347 -5.41 4.15 32.41
C PRO A 347 -6.87 3.85 32.07
N ALA A 348 -7.70 3.69 33.10
CA ALA A 348 -9.15 3.59 32.93
C ALA A 348 -9.72 4.78 32.14
N GLY A 349 -10.57 4.51 31.15
CA GLY A 349 -11.16 5.53 30.26
C GLY A 349 -10.30 5.90 29.05
N TYR A 350 -9.17 5.21 28.82
CA TYR A 350 -8.47 5.18 27.54
C TYR A 350 -9.09 4.06 26.69
N ASN A 351 -10.33 4.27 26.26
CA ASN A 351 -11.03 3.30 25.43
C ASN A 351 -10.34 3.12 24.08
N TYR A 352 -9.68 4.16 23.58
CA TYR A 352 -8.86 4.08 22.37
C TYR A 352 -7.46 4.57 22.74
N ALA A 353 -6.47 3.69 22.62
CA ALA A 353 -5.09 4.00 22.96
C ALA A 353 -4.14 3.68 21.81
N ASN A 354 -3.12 4.52 21.63
CA ASN A 354 -1.94 4.19 20.83
C ASN A 354 -0.75 4.01 21.77
N LEU A 355 -0.03 2.90 21.61
CA LEU A 355 1.21 2.60 22.32
C LEU A 355 2.37 2.88 21.38
N VAL A 356 3.17 3.90 21.69
CA VAL A 356 4.41 4.22 20.96
C VAL A 356 5.59 3.73 21.76
N ILE A 357 6.38 2.84 21.17
CA ILE A 357 7.48 2.14 21.83
C ILE A 357 8.79 2.50 21.15
N ASP A 358 9.72 3.07 21.91
CA ASP A 358 11.07 3.45 21.47
C ASP A 358 12.09 2.75 22.36
N ILE A 359 12.90 1.86 21.77
CA ILE A 359 13.96 1.12 22.46
C ILE A 359 15.27 1.30 21.72
N LYS A 360 16.30 1.76 22.43
CA LYS A 360 17.66 1.93 21.92
C LYS A 360 18.64 1.06 22.69
N PHE A 361 19.33 0.17 22.00
CA PHE A 361 20.37 -0.70 22.55
C PHE A 361 21.75 -0.11 22.22
N ASP A 362 22.56 0.19 23.23
CA ASP A 362 23.86 0.87 23.08
C ASP A 362 24.97 -0.12 22.73
N LEU A 363 25.60 0.07 21.56
CA LEU A 363 26.69 -0.77 21.06
C LEU A 363 28.08 -0.22 21.43
N THR A 364 28.20 1.02 21.88
CA THR A 364 29.47 1.77 21.93
C THR A 364 30.50 1.18 22.90
N GLY A 365 30.06 0.45 23.92
CA GLY A 365 30.92 -0.24 24.89
C GLY A 365 31.39 -1.64 24.46
N LEU A 366 30.93 -2.16 23.32
CA LEU A 366 31.15 -3.54 22.92
C LEU A 366 32.41 -3.67 22.06
N THR A 367 33.37 -4.49 22.50
CA THR A 367 34.63 -4.74 21.77
C THR A 367 34.64 -6.05 20.97
N THR A 368 33.65 -6.91 21.18
CA THR A 368 33.55 -8.28 20.66
C THR A 368 32.08 -8.67 20.57
N GLY A 369 31.68 -9.43 19.55
CA GLY A 369 30.26 -9.70 19.24
C GLY A 369 29.69 -8.66 18.25
N PRO A 370 28.41 -8.27 18.37
CA PRO A 370 27.87 -7.14 17.62
C PRO A 370 28.46 -5.85 18.18
N THR A 371 29.27 -5.17 17.37
CA THR A 371 29.95 -3.92 17.67
C THR A 371 29.50 -2.86 16.66
N PRO A 372 29.73 -1.56 16.91
CA PRO A 372 29.43 -0.51 15.94
C PRO A 372 29.98 -0.78 14.53
N ILE A 373 31.16 -1.41 14.43
CA ILE A 373 31.84 -1.64 13.15
C ILE A 373 31.20 -2.75 12.30
N ASN A 374 30.57 -3.74 12.92
CA ASN A 374 30.04 -4.93 12.22
C ASN A 374 28.52 -5.10 12.35
N ALA A 375 27.82 -4.18 13.03
CA ALA A 375 26.39 -4.31 13.31
C ALA A 375 25.50 -4.39 12.06
N ASP A 376 25.82 -3.64 11.00
CA ASP A 376 25.10 -3.74 9.72
C ASP A 376 25.30 -5.10 9.05
N ILE A 377 26.56 -5.54 8.96
CA ILE A 377 26.94 -6.79 8.30
C ILE A 377 26.39 -8.00 9.07
N LEU A 378 26.38 -7.96 10.40
CA LEU A 378 25.83 -9.02 11.25
C LEU A 378 24.31 -8.96 11.39
N ASN A 379 23.66 -7.93 10.84
CA ASN A 379 22.27 -7.60 11.07
C ASN A 379 21.89 -7.65 12.56
N THR A 380 22.65 -6.93 13.38
CA THR A 380 22.39 -6.84 14.81
C THR A 380 20.96 -6.37 15.08
N ARG A 381 20.32 -7.02 16.05
CA ARG A 381 18.89 -6.83 16.32
C ARG A 381 18.56 -7.08 17.77
N GLY A 382 17.61 -6.31 18.29
CA GLY A 382 16.97 -6.56 19.58
C GLY A 382 15.52 -6.95 19.36
N LEU A 383 15.03 -7.87 20.19
CA LEU A 383 13.62 -8.28 20.17
C LEU A 383 12.86 -7.60 21.30
N MET A 384 11.55 -7.51 21.13
CA MET A 384 10.65 -7.13 22.21
C MET A 384 9.31 -7.84 22.08
N TRP A 385 8.70 -8.16 23.21
CA TRP A 385 7.36 -8.72 23.32
C TRP A 385 6.50 -7.86 24.23
N GLY A 386 5.27 -7.58 23.82
CA GLY A 386 4.27 -6.95 24.65
C GLY A 386 3.19 -7.94 25.04
N TYR A 387 2.72 -7.87 26.27
CA TYR A 387 1.68 -8.73 26.82
C TYR A 387 0.59 -7.88 27.46
N ARG A 388 -0.67 -8.32 27.28
CA ARG A 388 -1.79 -7.94 28.14
C ARG A 388 -1.85 -8.92 29.31
N ILE A 389 -2.09 -8.40 30.50
CA ILE A 389 -2.24 -9.20 31.72
C ILE A 389 -3.71 -9.22 32.11
N GLU A 390 -4.30 -10.41 32.09
CA GLU A 390 -5.71 -10.64 32.44
C GLU A 390 -5.96 -10.59 33.95
N ASP A 391 -7.23 -10.49 34.34
CA ASP A 391 -7.66 -10.45 35.74
C ASP A 391 -7.28 -11.73 36.52
N ASP A 392 -7.18 -12.87 35.83
CA ASP A 392 -6.74 -14.14 36.41
C ASP A 392 -5.20 -14.26 36.53
N GLY A 393 -4.47 -13.23 36.07
CA GLY A 393 -3.02 -13.14 36.06
C GLY A 393 -2.34 -13.83 34.88
N SER A 394 -3.10 -14.40 33.94
CA SER A 394 -2.55 -14.90 32.68
C SER A 394 -2.00 -13.75 31.82
N ALA A 395 -0.96 -14.04 31.04
CA ALA A 395 -0.32 -13.07 30.16
C ALA A 395 -0.55 -13.51 28.71
N ILE A 396 -1.30 -12.72 27.97
CA ILE A 396 -1.54 -12.92 26.54
C ILE A 396 -0.58 -12.00 25.82
N MET A 397 0.34 -12.55 25.03
CA MET A 397 1.19 -11.72 24.19
C MET A 397 0.29 -11.00 23.17
N ILE A 398 0.56 -9.73 22.88
CA ILE A 398 -0.28 -8.89 22.02
C ILE A 398 0.47 -8.18 20.90
N PHE A 399 1.80 -8.14 20.99
CA PHE A 399 2.64 -7.73 19.87
C PHE A 399 4.07 -8.22 20.06
N MET A 400 4.76 -8.46 18.95
CA MET A 400 6.19 -8.74 18.89
C MET A 400 6.81 -7.79 17.87
N ALA A 401 7.93 -7.17 18.20
CA ALA A 401 8.69 -6.36 17.26
C ALA A 401 10.18 -6.70 17.33
N ASN A 402 10.88 -6.42 16.24
CA ASN A 402 12.30 -6.63 16.13
C ASN A 402 12.94 -5.35 15.60
N ALA A 403 14.06 -4.90 16.17
CA ALA A 403 14.67 -3.63 15.82
C ALA A 403 15.06 -3.49 14.34
N VAL A 404 15.18 -4.60 13.60
CA VAL A 404 15.42 -4.54 12.15
C VAL A 404 14.22 -4.01 11.35
N CYS A 405 13.04 -3.91 11.97
CA CYS A 405 11.85 -3.29 11.42
C CYS A 405 11.92 -1.76 11.37
N TYR A 406 12.96 -1.13 11.93
CA TYR A 406 13.04 0.33 11.96
C TYR A 406 14.41 0.87 11.53
N ASP A 407 15.40 1.00 12.43
CA ASP A 407 16.69 1.59 12.06
C ASP A 407 17.84 1.37 13.07
N TYR A 408 18.98 2.02 12.79
CA TYR A 408 20.07 2.28 13.71
C TYR A 408 20.21 3.77 13.99
N VAL A 409 20.63 4.12 15.21
CA VAL A 409 21.18 5.46 15.48
C VAL A 409 22.64 5.45 15.05
N ARG A 410 23.04 6.39 14.21
CA ARG A 410 24.40 6.48 13.66
C ARG A 410 25.12 7.74 14.16
N ASP A 411 26.45 7.67 14.21
CA ASP A 411 27.28 8.85 14.44
C ASP A 411 27.50 9.66 13.14
N GLU A 412 28.28 10.75 13.23
CA GLU A 412 28.62 11.63 12.11
C GLU A 412 29.39 10.93 10.96
N ASN A 413 29.94 9.74 11.21
CA ASN A 413 30.64 8.93 10.22
C ASN A 413 29.76 7.79 9.65
N GLY A 414 28.47 7.76 10.03
CA GLY A 414 27.51 6.74 9.61
C GLY A 414 27.66 5.41 10.35
N VAL A 415 28.47 5.34 11.42
CA VAL A 415 28.69 4.12 12.19
C VAL A 415 27.51 3.87 13.14
N PRO A 416 26.89 2.67 13.15
CA PRO A 416 25.83 2.31 14.10
C PRO A 416 26.30 2.41 15.55
N THR A 417 25.76 3.37 16.31
CA THR A 417 26.00 3.48 17.76
C THR A 417 24.92 2.76 18.57
N HIS A 418 23.68 2.73 18.06
CA HIS A 418 22.58 2.03 18.70
C HIS A 418 21.77 1.22 17.70
N VAL A 419 21.29 0.07 18.17
CA VAL A 419 20.17 -0.62 17.53
C VAL A 419 18.88 0.07 17.95
N TRP A 420 18.01 0.44 17.01
CA TRP A 420 16.82 1.22 17.31
C TRP A 420 15.54 0.51 16.87
N LEU A 421 14.75 0.12 17.86
CA LEU A 421 13.41 -0.38 17.67
C LEU A 421 12.44 0.76 17.92
N PHE A 422 11.62 1.06 16.91
CA PHE A 422 10.49 1.97 17.02
C PHE A 422 9.27 1.31 16.40
N ALA A 423 8.20 1.19 17.18
CA ALA A 423 6.96 0.58 16.73
C ALA A 423 5.76 1.23 17.44
N GLU A 424 4.62 1.23 16.74
CA GLU A 424 3.36 1.79 17.24
C GLU A 424 2.23 0.79 17.09
N PHE A 425 1.38 0.71 18.12
CA PHE A 425 0.30 -0.27 18.16
C PHE A 425 -0.97 0.31 18.79
N GLN A 426 -2.10 0.00 18.18
CA GLN A 426 -3.39 0.45 18.67
C GLN A 426 -4.01 -0.57 19.62
N VAL A 427 -4.66 -0.08 20.67
CA VAL A 427 -5.39 -0.86 21.68
C VAL A 427 -6.81 -0.30 21.83
N MET A 428 -7.82 -1.16 21.68
CA MET A 428 -9.23 -0.76 21.62
C MET A 428 -10.07 -1.41 22.71
N ASN A 429 -10.64 -0.61 23.60
CA ASN A 429 -11.50 -1.01 24.70
C ASN A 429 -10.85 -1.98 25.69
N HIS A 430 -9.51 -1.98 25.76
CA HIS A 430 -8.73 -2.80 26.68
C HIS A 430 -7.80 -1.95 27.55
N PRO A 431 -8.32 -1.05 28.40
CA PRO A 431 -7.49 -0.48 29.47
C PRO A 431 -7.12 -1.58 30.48
N GLY A 432 -6.04 -1.40 31.23
CA GLY A 432 -5.62 -2.39 32.22
C GLY A 432 -4.11 -2.61 32.22
N LYS A 433 -3.69 -3.79 32.69
CA LYS A 433 -2.29 -4.11 32.95
C LYS A 433 -1.60 -4.71 31.73
N TYR A 434 -0.39 -4.27 31.49
CA TYR A 434 0.45 -4.69 30.38
C TYR A 434 1.87 -4.96 30.86
N ARG A 435 2.59 -5.79 30.11
CA ARG A 435 4.01 -6.08 30.32
C ARG A 435 4.78 -5.95 29.01
N LEU A 436 5.84 -5.15 29.03
CA LEU A 436 6.85 -5.08 27.99
C LEU A 436 8.03 -5.96 28.39
N GLU A 437 8.41 -6.91 27.56
CA GLU A 437 9.63 -7.70 27.73
C GLU A 437 10.64 -7.32 26.66
N VAL A 438 11.77 -6.76 27.09
CA VAL A 438 12.90 -6.47 26.21
C VAL A 438 13.77 -7.72 26.09
N GLY A 439 13.88 -8.22 24.87
CA GLY A 439 14.51 -9.49 24.54
C GLY A 439 16.01 -9.43 24.31
N PRO A 440 16.64 -10.59 24.02
CA PRO A 440 18.07 -10.67 23.78
C PRO A 440 18.48 -9.86 22.54
N LEU A 441 19.77 -9.51 22.50
CA LEU A 441 20.40 -8.92 21.32
C LEU A 441 21.08 -10.04 20.52
N ALA A 442 20.70 -10.22 19.27
CA ALA A 442 21.34 -11.18 18.36
C ALA A 442 22.12 -10.50 17.24
N GLY A 443 23.16 -11.18 16.79
CA GLY A 443 23.86 -10.94 15.53
C GLY A 443 24.25 -12.28 14.92
N ALA A 444 24.41 -12.34 13.59
CA ALA A 444 24.66 -13.59 12.86
C ALA A 444 26.09 -14.18 13.04
N SER A 445 26.63 -14.19 14.27
CA SER A 445 27.97 -14.75 14.54
C SER A 445 27.87 -16.17 15.10
N PRO A 446 28.67 -17.14 14.61
CA PRO A 446 28.73 -18.48 15.17
C PRO A 446 29.31 -18.45 16.59
N GLY A 447 28.55 -18.93 17.57
CA GLY A 447 29.03 -19.28 18.91
C GLY A 447 29.42 -18.13 19.85
N GLY A 448 29.04 -16.89 19.55
CA GLY A 448 29.42 -15.73 20.35
C GLY A 448 28.42 -15.42 21.47
N VAL A 449 28.63 -15.97 22.67
CA VAL A 449 28.10 -15.38 23.90
C VAL A 449 28.53 -13.90 23.93
N LEU A 450 27.62 -12.96 24.22
CA LEU A 450 28.01 -11.58 24.50
C LEU A 450 29.08 -11.61 25.61
N PRO A 451 30.32 -11.16 25.38
CA PRO A 451 31.35 -11.18 26.42
C PRO A 451 31.14 -10.08 27.48
N GLY A 452 30.00 -9.40 27.48
CA GLY A 452 29.63 -8.30 28.36
C GLY A 452 28.12 -8.03 28.32
N THR A 453 27.70 -6.92 28.93
CA THR A 453 26.30 -6.49 28.92
C THR A 453 26.03 -5.42 27.87
N VAL A 454 24.83 -5.43 27.30
CA VAL A 454 24.36 -4.38 26.38
C VAL A 454 23.32 -3.53 27.10
N PRO A 455 23.64 -2.27 27.44
CA PRO A 455 22.66 -1.35 28.00
C PRO A 455 21.56 -1.02 26.99
N PHE A 456 20.35 -0.82 27.49
CA PHE A 456 19.27 -0.25 26.70
C PHE A 456 18.47 0.80 27.48
N ASP A 457 17.85 1.70 26.75
CA ASP A 457 16.85 2.66 27.22
C ASP A 457 15.56 2.43 26.43
N ALA A 458 14.45 2.28 27.14
CA ALA A 458 13.12 2.11 26.57
C ALA A 458 12.14 3.16 27.11
N THR A 459 11.24 3.60 26.25
CA THR A 459 10.10 4.45 26.60
C THR A 459 8.83 3.90 25.98
N VAL A 460 7.73 3.93 26.74
CA VAL A 460 6.38 3.63 26.26
C VAL A 460 5.52 4.88 26.43
N ASN A 461 5.06 5.47 25.32
CA ASN A 461 4.09 6.55 25.36
C ASN A 461 2.69 5.97 25.15
N ILE A 462 1.81 6.15 26.12
CA ILE A 462 0.41 5.71 26.09
C ILE A 462 -0.44 6.92 25.74
N GLN A 463 -0.95 6.95 24.52
CA GLN A 463 -1.69 8.07 23.97
C GLN A 463 -3.18 7.75 23.96
N LYS A 464 -4.00 8.58 24.62
CA LYS A 464 -5.47 8.51 24.52
C LYS A 464 -5.92 9.15 23.22
N LEU A 465 -6.67 8.41 22.42
CA LEU A 465 -7.24 8.88 21.16
C LEU A 465 -8.70 9.34 21.38
N ASP A 466 -9.15 10.27 20.55
CA ASP A 466 -10.54 10.78 20.55
C ASP A 466 -11.51 9.89 19.75
N ILE A 467 -11.01 9.24 18.70
CA ILE A 467 -11.78 8.38 17.81
C ILE A 467 -11.12 7.02 17.60
N PRO A 468 -11.87 5.98 17.22
CA PRO A 468 -11.31 4.66 16.94
C PRO A 468 -10.71 4.54 15.53
N THR A 469 -11.11 5.39 14.59
CA THR A 469 -10.59 5.41 13.21
C THR A 469 -9.08 5.67 13.21
N TYR A 470 -8.33 4.81 12.53
CA TYR A 470 -6.87 4.84 12.53
C TYR A 470 -6.31 4.40 11.19
N PRO A 471 -6.10 5.33 10.24
CA PRO A 471 -5.37 5.01 9.02
C PRO A 471 -3.94 4.57 9.35
N LEU A 472 -3.54 3.44 8.79
CA LEU A 472 -2.15 2.98 8.78
C LEU A 472 -1.37 3.69 7.66
N MET A 473 -2.05 4.00 6.56
CA MET A 473 -1.49 4.66 5.38
C MET A 473 -2.39 5.86 5.03
N PRO A 474 -2.10 7.06 5.54
CA PRO A 474 -3.02 8.19 5.42
C PRO A 474 -3.02 8.80 4.01
N GLY A 475 -4.19 9.32 3.62
CA GLY A 475 -4.39 10.17 2.43
C GLY A 475 -4.42 9.48 1.06
N LEU A 476 -4.39 8.15 0.99
CA LEU A 476 -4.43 7.36 -0.25
C LEU A 476 -5.67 7.67 -1.11
N SER A 477 -6.84 7.86 -0.50
CA SER A 477 -8.12 8.10 -1.17
C SER A 477 -8.12 9.36 -2.04
N SER A 478 -7.27 10.34 -1.72
CA SER A 478 -7.13 11.59 -2.48
C SER A 478 -6.65 11.36 -3.92
N LEU A 479 -6.02 10.21 -4.18
CA LEU A 479 -5.50 9.80 -5.49
C LEU A 479 -6.48 8.92 -6.28
N ALA A 480 -7.58 8.46 -5.67
CA ALA A 480 -8.52 7.53 -6.32
C ALA A 480 -9.16 8.12 -7.59
N PRO A 481 -9.62 9.39 -7.60
CA PRO A 481 -10.08 10.06 -8.81
C PRO A 481 -9.05 10.09 -9.93
N TYR A 482 -7.79 10.40 -9.59
CA TYR A 482 -6.72 10.49 -10.57
C TYR A 482 -6.41 9.13 -11.18
N LEU A 483 -6.25 8.09 -10.34
CA LEU A 483 -6.01 6.73 -10.81
C LEU A 483 -7.13 6.23 -11.72
N ALA A 484 -8.39 6.43 -11.31
CA ALA A 484 -9.54 6.09 -12.14
C ALA A 484 -9.53 6.88 -13.46
N ALA A 485 -9.26 8.19 -13.42
CA ALA A 485 -9.23 9.02 -14.63
C ALA A 485 -8.16 8.58 -15.63
N VAL A 486 -6.93 8.26 -15.18
CA VAL A 486 -5.84 7.84 -16.09
C VAL A 486 -6.01 6.41 -16.60
N ARG A 487 -6.78 5.56 -15.90
CA ARG A 487 -7.11 4.20 -16.32
C ARG A 487 -8.46 4.07 -17.01
N GLY A 488 -9.22 5.17 -17.18
CA GLY A 488 -10.57 5.13 -17.74
C GLY A 488 -11.55 4.30 -16.91
N GLY A 489 -11.46 4.42 -15.58
CA GLY A 489 -12.20 3.64 -14.59
C GLY A 489 -13.28 4.40 -13.81
N VAL A 490 -13.69 3.79 -12.70
CA VAL A 490 -14.68 4.33 -11.76
C VAL A 490 -14.16 4.18 -10.33
N VAL A 491 -14.57 5.08 -9.43
CA VAL A 491 -14.25 5.01 -8.01
C VAL A 491 -15.46 4.48 -7.23
N LEU A 492 -15.22 3.52 -6.33
CA LEU A 492 -16.14 3.09 -5.30
C LEU A 492 -15.51 3.41 -3.94
N ALA A 493 -15.86 4.56 -3.37
CA ALA A 493 -15.31 5.00 -2.10
C ALA A 493 -16.42 5.29 -1.09
N ASN A 494 -16.37 4.64 0.06
CA ASN A 494 -17.39 4.76 1.11
C ASN A 494 -16.73 4.74 2.50
N PRO A 495 -16.98 5.75 3.36
CA PRO A 495 -16.55 5.75 4.76
C PRO A 495 -16.89 4.46 5.52
N ASP A 496 -18.04 3.85 5.22
CA ASP A 496 -18.57 2.67 5.92
C ASP A 496 -17.78 1.39 5.66
N PHE A 497 -16.83 1.41 4.71
CA PHE A 497 -15.92 0.29 4.47
C PHE A 497 -14.92 0.10 5.61
N ALA A 498 -14.66 1.13 6.42
CA ALA A 498 -13.64 1.08 7.46
C ALA A 498 -13.97 0.03 8.52
N LEU A 499 -12.94 -0.66 9.00
CA LEU A 499 -13.00 -1.44 10.22
C LEU A 499 -13.03 -0.47 11.41
N GLN A 500 -14.12 -0.51 12.17
CA GLN A 500 -14.28 0.20 13.43
C GLN A 500 -14.84 -0.77 14.46
N VAL A 501 -14.07 -1.82 14.77
CA VAL A 501 -14.52 -2.89 15.67
C VAL A 501 -14.28 -2.47 17.13
N ALA A 502 -15.35 -2.31 17.90
CA ALA A 502 -15.29 -2.14 19.33
C ALA A 502 -14.94 -3.49 19.98
N GLY A 503 -13.75 -3.61 20.59
CA GLY A 503 -13.34 -4.85 21.27
C GLY A 503 -12.02 -5.45 20.78
N LEU A 504 -11.31 -4.82 19.83
CA LEU A 504 -9.98 -5.22 19.38
C LEU A 504 -8.94 -5.21 20.52
N GLY A 505 -8.83 -6.36 21.17
CA GLY A 505 -7.71 -6.75 21.98
C GLY A 505 -7.86 -8.22 22.27
N GLY A 506 -6.92 -9.00 21.75
CA GLY A 506 -7.08 -10.44 21.69
C GLY A 506 -5.81 -11.24 21.72
N CYS A 507 -4.79 -10.94 20.91
CA CYS A 507 -3.56 -11.73 20.85
C CYS A 507 -2.45 -10.95 20.11
N VAL A 508 -1.31 -11.62 19.86
CA VAL A 508 0.08 -11.29 19.45
C VAL A 508 0.22 -10.50 18.13
N GLU A 509 -0.84 -9.77 17.85
CA GLU A 509 -1.61 -9.61 16.62
C GLU A 509 -2.23 -8.22 16.75
N CYS A 510 -1.32 -7.28 16.53
CA CYS A 510 -1.37 -5.84 16.67
C CYS A 510 -2.73 -5.19 16.32
N GLY A 511 -3.64 -5.02 17.28
CA GLY A 511 -4.94 -4.36 17.01
C GLY A 511 -5.69 -4.96 15.80
N ASP A 512 -5.41 -6.24 15.54
CA ASP A 512 -5.64 -6.95 14.30
C ASP A 512 -6.97 -7.71 14.40
N ALA A 513 -7.71 -7.84 13.30
CA ALA A 513 -8.87 -8.71 13.31
C ALA A 513 -8.49 -10.19 13.43
N ALA A 514 -7.23 -10.53 13.17
CA ALA A 514 -6.68 -11.84 13.48
C ALA A 514 -6.48 -12.10 14.99
N ALA A 515 -6.73 -11.13 15.88
CA ALA A 515 -6.40 -11.24 17.31
C ALA A 515 -7.18 -12.32 18.07
N ASP A 516 -8.40 -12.61 17.64
CA ASP A 516 -9.25 -13.67 18.16
C ASP A 516 -10.41 -13.97 17.19
N ALA A 517 -11.05 -15.12 17.35
CA ALA A 517 -12.16 -15.56 16.50
C ALA A 517 -13.35 -14.58 16.42
N ASP A 518 -13.67 -13.85 17.49
CA ASP A 518 -14.79 -12.87 17.47
C ASP A 518 -14.41 -11.65 16.62
N ALA A 519 -13.19 -11.13 16.77
CA ALA A 519 -12.65 -10.05 15.94
C ALA A 519 -12.55 -10.46 14.46
N MET A 520 -12.16 -11.70 14.20
CA MET A 520 -12.08 -12.27 12.85
C MET A 520 -13.46 -12.33 12.19
N TYR A 521 -14.47 -12.78 12.93
CA TYR A 521 -15.85 -12.82 12.47
C TYR A 521 -16.38 -11.42 12.09
N GLU A 522 -16.21 -10.44 12.98
CA GLU A 522 -16.68 -9.06 12.74
C GLU A 522 -16.00 -8.43 11.52
N ALA A 523 -14.69 -8.67 11.36
CA ALA A 523 -13.97 -8.21 10.18
C ALA A 523 -14.46 -8.91 8.90
N ASN A 524 -14.64 -10.23 8.92
CA ASN A 524 -15.13 -10.99 7.76
C ASN A 524 -16.55 -10.56 7.36
N MET A 525 -17.43 -10.29 8.31
CA MET A 525 -18.76 -9.75 8.04
C MET A 525 -18.70 -8.36 7.40
N LYS A 526 -17.79 -7.49 7.86
CA LYS A 526 -17.55 -6.19 7.22
C LYS A 526 -17.02 -6.39 5.80
N THR A 527 -16.00 -7.21 5.60
CA THR A 527 -15.40 -7.50 4.29
C THR A 527 -16.42 -8.08 3.31
N ALA A 528 -17.28 -8.99 3.75
CA ALA A 528 -18.40 -9.53 2.98
C ALA A 528 -19.39 -8.44 2.53
N SER A 529 -19.68 -7.46 3.38
CA SER A 529 -20.52 -6.30 3.02
C SER A 529 -19.87 -5.43 1.96
N VAL A 530 -18.57 -5.12 2.10
CA VAL A 530 -17.80 -4.33 1.12
C VAL A 530 -17.73 -5.07 -0.22
N HIS A 531 -17.46 -6.37 -0.18
CA HIS A 531 -17.48 -7.25 -1.36
C HIS A 531 -18.84 -7.23 -2.08
N GLY A 532 -19.94 -7.27 -1.33
CA GLY A 532 -21.29 -7.18 -1.89
C GLY A 532 -21.54 -5.87 -2.66
N GLU A 533 -21.05 -4.74 -2.17
CA GLU A 533 -21.11 -3.46 -2.89
C GLU A 533 -20.26 -3.46 -4.16
N PHE A 534 -19.06 -4.05 -4.10
CA PHE A 534 -18.20 -4.20 -5.26
C PHE A 534 -18.83 -5.08 -6.36
N VAL A 535 -19.36 -6.26 -5.99
CA VAL A 535 -20.06 -7.14 -6.94
C VAL A 535 -21.30 -6.45 -7.51
N LYS A 536 -22.02 -5.66 -6.71
CA LYS A 536 -23.14 -4.84 -7.20
C LYS A 536 -22.68 -3.83 -8.27
N LEU A 537 -21.52 -3.20 -8.09
CA LEU A 537 -20.96 -2.31 -9.12
C LEU A 537 -20.56 -3.09 -10.39
N LEU A 538 -19.92 -4.25 -10.27
CA LEU A 538 -19.60 -5.09 -11.43
C LEU A 538 -20.86 -5.50 -12.19
N LYS A 539 -21.93 -5.86 -11.48
CA LYS A 539 -23.24 -6.15 -12.08
C LYS A 539 -23.78 -4.98 -12.90
N GLU A 540 -23.66 -3.75 -12.42
CA GLU A 540 -24.04 -2.55 -13.18
C GLU A 540 -23.14 -2.34 -14.41
N ILE A 541 -21.82 -2.52 -14.25
CA ILE A 541 -20.82 -2.40 -15.31
C ILE A 541 -21.12 -3.35 -16.48
N TYR A 542 -21.44 -4.62 -16.17
CA TYR A 542 -21.72 -5.65 -17.17
C TYR A 542 -23.21 -5.73 -17.57
N GLY A 543 -24.10 -5.01 -16.90
CA GLY A 543 -25.54 -5.07 -17.13
C GLY A 543 -26.16 -6.43 -16.78
N ILE A 544 -25.63 -7.11 -15.77
CA ILE A 544 -26.02 -8.45 -15.32
C ILE A 544 -26.55 -8.37 -13.89
N SER A 545 -27.73 -8.93 -13.60
CA SER A 545 -28.31 -8.88 -12.24
C SER A 545 -27.88 -10.03 -11.33
N ASP A 546 -27.54 -11.18 -11.90
CA ASP A 546 -27.25 -12.42 -11.17
C ASP A 546 -25.75 -12.66 -11.03
N ALA A 547 -25.30 -13.11 -9.85
CA ALA A 547 -23.87 -13.29 -9.58
C ALA A 547 -23.28 -14.49 -10.34
N GLN A 548 -24.05 -15.57 -10.51
CA GLN A 548 -23.59 -16.72 -11.30
C GLN A 548 -23.46 -16.35 -12.77
N GLN A 549 -24.42 -15.61 -13.33
CA GLN A 549 -24.32 -15.14 -14.71
C GLN A 549 -23.11 -14.20 -14.93
N LEU A 550 -22.78 -13.36 -13.93
CA LEU A 550 -21.59 -12.52 -13.98
C LEU A 550 -20.33 -13.39 -13.95
N ASN A 551 -20.27 -14.37 -13.04
CA ASN A 551 -19.18 -15.34 -12.97
C ASN A 551 -18.98 -16.05 -14.32
N ASP A 552 -20.05 -16.61 -14.88
CA ASP A 552 -20.01 -17.33 -16.16
C ASP A 552 -19.54 -16.40 -17.29
N LYS A 553 -19.96 -15.13 -17.28
CA LYS A 553 -19.56 -14.12 -18.28
C LYS A 553 -18.07 -13.81 -18.20
N LEU A 554 -17.50 -13.68 -17.01
CA LEU A 554 -16.07 -13.38 -16.83
C LEU A 554 -15.20 -14.58 -17.23
N HIS A 555 -15.68 -15.80 -17.03
CA HIS A 555 -15.00 -17.03 -17.45
C HIS A 555 -14.94 -17.24 -18.98
N GLU A 556 -15.73 -16.50 -19.77
CA GLU A 556 -15.63 -16.56 -21.23
C GLU A 556 -14.24 -16.12 -21.73
N ASP A 557 -13.62 -15.13 -21.06
CA ASP A 557 -12.28 -14.63 -21.37
C ASP A 557 -11.66 -13.91 -20.16
N LEU A 558 -10.88 -14.65 -19.36
CA LEU A 558 -10.19 -14.11 -18.19
C LEU A 558 -9.15 -13.04 -18.53
N SER A 559 -8.70 -12.91 -19.79
CA SER A 559 -7.80 -11.82 -20.21
C SER A 559 -8.52 -10.45 -20.30
N LYS A 560 -9.85 -10.46 -20.13
CA LYS A 560 -10.73 -9.29 -20.07
C LYS A 560 -11.40 -9.12 -18.70
N ALA A 561 -10.91 -9.84 -17.69
CA ALA A 561 -11.36 -9.71 -16.32
C ALA A 561 -11.19 -8.26 -15.82
N PRO A 562 -12.14 -7.72 -15.03
CA PRO A 562 -12.03 -6.36 -14.53
C PRO A 562 -10.86 -6.23 -13.56
N TYR A 563 -10.22 -5.06 -13.59
CA TYR A 563 -9.23 -4.67 -12.60
C TYR A 563 -9.91 -4.10 -11.36
N LEU A 564 -9.42 -4.50 -10.18
CA LEU A 564 -9.75 -3.88 -8.91
C LEU A 564 -8.46 -3.41 -8.22
N ALA A 565 -8.28 -2.10 -8.15
CA ALA A 565 -7.23 -1.48 -7.35
C ALA A 565 -7.82 -1.02 -6.01
N ILE A 566 -7.35 -1.63 -4.91
CA ILE A 566 -7.68 -1.18 -3.55
C ILE A 566 -6.64 -0.12 -3.16
N LEU A 567 -7.06 1.14 -3.10
CA LEU A 567 -6.25 2.31 -2.74
C LEU A 567 -6.57 2.73 -1.31
N ALA A 568 -6.26 1.84 -0.38
CA ALA A 568 -6.54 1.97 1.05
C ALA A 568 -5.67 0.97 1.83
N ASP A 569 -5.40 1.25 3.11
CA ASP A 569 -4.88 0.24 4.04
C ASP A 569 -5.97 -0.73 4.52
N THR A 570 -5.58 -1.70 5.35
CA THR A 570 -6.46 -2.77 5.84
C THR A 570 -7.47 -2.31 6.90
N ASN A 571 -7.27 -1.18 7.57
CA ASN A 571 -8.27 -0.59 8.48
C ASN A 571 -9.33 0.17 7.69
N MET A 572 -9.00 0.61 6.48
CA MET A 572 -9.83 1.44 5.61
C MET A 572 -10.67 0.62 4.63
N VAL A 573 -10.04 -0.38 3.99
CA VAL A 573 -10.71 -1.42 3.21
C VAL A 573 -10.17 -2.78 3.68
N PRO A 574 -10.97 -3.57 4.41
CA PRO A 574 -10.49 -4.76 5.10
C PRO A 574 -10.12 -5.91 4.17
N MET A 575 -9.20 -6.75 4.66
CA MET A 575 -8.96 -8.09 4.14
C MET A 575 -9.98 -9.08 4.70
N TYR A 576 -10.13 -10.24 4.05
CA TYR A 576 -10.86 -11.38 4.60
C TYR A 576 -9.88 -12.34 5.27
N TYR A 577 -10.27 -12.93 6.39
CA TYR A 577 -9.44 -13.80 7.23
C TYR A 577 -9.95 -15.24 7.13
N TYR A 578 -9.15 -16.11 6.51
CA TYR A 578 -9.44 -17.54 6.33
C TYR A 578 -8.86 -18.37 7.48
N GLU A 579 -9.41 -19.55 7.76
CA GLU A 579 -8.87 -20.48 8.78
C GLU A 579 -7.78 -21.38 8.16
N GLY A 580 -6.70 -21.70 8.90
CA GLY A 580 -5.62 -22.57 8.42
C GLY A 580 -4.54 -22.91 9.45
N SER A 581 -4.24 -24.19 9.64
CA SER A 581 -3.43 -24.72 10.76
C SER A 581 -1.91 -24.47 10.70
N VAL A 582 -1.36 -23.90 9.62
CA VAL A 582 0.08 -23.55 9.53
C VAL A 582 0.34 -22.09 9.90
N GLY A 583 0.96 -21.88 11.06
CA GLY A 583 1.29 -20.53 11.56
C GLY A 583 0.18 -19.89 12.38
N GLU A 584 -0.88 -20.65 12.71
CA GLU A 584 -1.86 -20.29 13.71
C GLU A 584 -1.24 -20.25 15.12
N GLY A 585 -1.53 -19.18 15.86
CA GLY A 585 -1.25 -19.04 17.29
C GLY A 585 -0.21 -17.97 17.66
N VAL A 586 -0.11 -17.76 18.98
CA VAL A 586 0.76 -16.80 19.67
C VAL A 586 2.22 -16.86 19.14
N GLY A 587 2.60 -15.92 18.26
CA GLY A 587 3.94 -15.81 17.66
C GLY A 587 4.05 -16.27 16.19
N GLY A 588 3.01 -16.90 15.63
CA GLY A 588 2.90 -17.30 14.21
C GLY A 588 2.24 -16.26 13.30
N GLY A 589 1.58 -15.25 13.89
CA GLY A 589 1.16 -14.03 13.19
C GLY A 589 -0.34 -13.74 13.22
N GLY A 590 -1.20 -14.56 13.81
CA GLY A 590 -2.66 -14.41 13.72
C GLY A 590 -3.40 -15.66 14.14
N GLU A 591 -4.62 -15.51 14.66
CA GLU A 591 -5.72 -16.39 14.26
C GLU A 591 -6.13 -16.04 12.81
N GLY A 592 -6.03 -17.03 11.92
CA GLY A 592 -6.41 -16.89 10.52
C GLY A 592 -5.40 -16.20 9.59
N ILE A 593 -5.75 -16.22 8.31
CA ILE A 593 -4.92 -15.85 7.16
C ILE A 593 -5.59 -14.70 6.40
N PRO A 594 -5.17 -13.44 6.61
CA PRO A 594 -5.72 -12.30 5.89
C PRO A 594 -5.30 -12.30 4.44
N GLY A 595 -6.23 -11.99 3.55
CA GLY A 595 -5.95 -11.75 2.15
C GLY A 595 -7.07 -11.02 1.41
N ASP A 596 -6.72 -10.51 0.24
CA ASP A 596 -7.67 -9.89 -0.69
C ASP A 596 -8.29 -10.93 -1.66
N LEU A 597 -8.16 -12.24 -1.38
CA LEU A 597 -8.65 -13.33 -2.22
C LEU A 597 -10.17 -13.26 -2.44
N LEU A 598 -10.95 -12.91 -1.42
CA LEU A 598 -12.39 -12.76 -1.52
C LEU A 598 -12.79 -11.77 -2.63
N TYR A 599 -12.05 -10.67 -2.78
CA TYR A 599 -12.31 -9.67 -3.82
C TYR A 599 -11.94 -10.13 -5.24
N SER A 600 -11.24 -11.27 -5.36
CA SER A 600 -10.94 -11.86 -6.68
C SER A 600 -12.08 -12.70 -7.25
N THR A 601 -13.09 -13.03 -6.45
CA THR A 601 -14.27 -13.80 -6.88
C THR A 601 -15.55 -12.97 -6.82
N VAL A 602 -16.53 -13.27 -7.67
CA VAL A 602 -17.81 -12.52 -7.73
C VAL A 602 -19.01 -13.24 -7.12
N ASN A 603 -18.89 -14.52 -6.78
CA ASN A 603 -19.97 -15.36 -6.26
C ASN A 603 -19.54 -16.32 -5.12
N PRO A 604 -18.79 -15.86 -4.10
CA PRO A 604 -18.38 -16.70 -2.97
C PRO A 604 -19.60 -17.15 -2.14
N ASP A 605 -19.50 -18.31 -1.51
CA ASP A 605 -20.47 -18.79 -0.53
C ASP A 605 -20.22 -18.19 0.86
N LEU A 606 -21.04 -17.20 1.20
CA LEU A 606 -20.97 -16.48 2.46
C LEU A 606 -22.06 -16.89 3.45
N ARG A 607 -22.78 -17.99 3.19
CA ARG A 607 -23.92 -18.41 4.03
C ARG A 607 -23.51 -18.98 5.38
N GLU A 608 -22.32 -19.57 5.46
CA GLU A 608 -21.82 -20.30 6.63
C GLU A 608 -20.59 -19.62 7.26
N VAL A 609 -20.27 -18.37 6.89
CA VAL A 609 -19.10 -17.61 7.40
C VAL A 609 -19.08 -17.43 8.92
N ALA A 610 -20.23 -17.54 9.58
CA ALA A 610 -20.31 -17.49 11.04
C ALA A 610 -19.80 -18.77 11.72
N ASP A 611 -19.84 -19.90 11.01
CA ASP A 611 -19.46 -21.22 11.52
C ASP A 611 -18.15 -21.73 10.90
N ASP A 612 -17.83 -21.32 9.66
CA ASP A 612 -16.63 -21.70 8.91
C ASP A 612 -16.21 -20.55 7.98
N ALA A 613 -15.12 -19.85 8.31
CA ALA A 613 -14.62 -18.76 7.47
C ALA A 613 -14.18 -19.25 6.08
N ASN A 614 -13.81 -20.53 5.95
CA ASN A 614 -13.40 -21.14 4.68
C ASN A 614 -14.59 -21.49 3.76
N SER A 615 -15.84 -21.29 4.17
CA SER A 615 -17.00 -21.39 3.25
C SER A 615 -16.81 -20.49 2.02
N ALA A 616 -16.15 -19.34 2.20
CA ALA A 616 -15.84 -18.38 1.14
C ALA A 616 -14.83 -18.88 0.09
N LEU A 617 -14.19 -20.04 0.30
CA LEU A 617 -13.38 -20.74 -0.70
C LEU A 617 -14.24 -21.52 -1.70
N HIS A 618 -15.55 -21.56 -1.51
CA HIS A 618 -16.50 -22.17 -2.43
C HIS A 618 -17.35 -21.11 -3.13
N ASP A 619 -17.83 -21.45 -4.34
CA ASP A 619 -18.90 -20.69 -4.99
C ASP A 619 -20.27 -21.01 -4.35
N ILE A 620 -21.30 -20.21 -4.67
CA ILE A 620 -22.67 -20.43 -4.18
C ILE A 620 -23.28 -21.81 -4.51
N ASN A 621 -22.69 -22.56 -5.45
CA ASN A 621 -23.11 -23.92 -5.84
C ASN A 621 -22.30 -25.02 -5.12
N GLY A 622 -21.33 -24.65 -4.28
CA GLY A 622 -20.46 -25.55 -3.53
C GLY A 622 -19.23 -26.04 -4.31
N ASN A 623 -18.96 -25.50 -5.51
CA ASN A 623 -17.72 -25.79 -6.24
C ASN A 623 -16.56 -25.02 -5.61
N ALA A 624 -15.32 -25.42 -5.91
CA ALA A 624 -14.16 -24.62 -5.54
C ALA A 624 -14.24 -23.24 -6.20
N MET A 625 -13.82 -22.20 -5.47
CA MET A 625 -13.76 -20.85 -6.01
C MET A 625 -12.79 -20.75 -7.18
N SER A 626 -12.99 -19.73 -8.00
CA SER A 626 -12.06 -19.28 -9.02
C SER A 626 -11.85 -17.76 -8.83
N ALA A 627 -10.76 -17.26 -9.42
CA ALA A 627 -10.50 -15.83 -9.54
C ALA A 627 -11.03 -15.34 -10.90
N GLU A 628 -11.89 -14.32 -10.87
CA GLU A 628 -12.45 -13.64 -12.04
C GLU A 628 -12.14 -12.14 -12.08
N VAL A 629 -11.47 -11.62 -11.05
CA VAL A 629 -11.14 -10.19 -10.89
C VAL A 629 -9.65 -10.03 -10.62
N ALA A 630 -9.01 -9.13 -11.36
CA ALA A 630 -7.59 -8.81 -11.23
C ALA A 630 -7.41 -7.83 -10.06
N VAL A 631 -7.38 -8.37 -8.84
CA VAL A 631 -7.30 -7.59 -7.60
C VAL A 631 -5.85 -7.34 -7.15
N SER A 632 -5.59 -6.12 -6.69
CA SER A 632 -4.34 -5.73 -6.04
C SER A 632 -4.56 -4.55 -5.11
N ARG A 633 -3.70 -4.40 -4.10
CA ARG A 633 -3.69 -3.24 -3.20
C ARG A 633 -2.57 -2.27 -3.57
N LEU A 634 -2.92 -1.06 -4.00
CA LEU A 634 -1.96 -0.04 -4.40
C LEU A 634 -1.63 0.81 -3.16
N THR A 635 -0.52 0.49 -2.49
CA THR A 635 -0.17 1.04 -1.16
C THR A 635 1.30 1.44 -1.05
N GLY A 636 1.62 2.09 0.07
CA GLY A 636 2.95 2.56 0.46
C GLY A 636 2.92 3.04 1.90
N TYR A 637 3.78 4.00 2.29
CA TYR A 637 3.70 4.58 3.63
C TYR A 637 2.52 5.54 3.79
N ASP A 638 2.23 6.31 2.75
CA ASP A 638 1.20 7.34 2.68
C ASP A 638 0.88 7.68 1.22
N ALA A 639 0.14 8.78 1.00
CA ALA A 639 -0.18 9.30 -0.32
C ALA A 639 1.05 9.65 -1.18
N GLN A 640 2.20 9.96 -0.58
CA GLN A 640 3.42 10.29 -1.33
C GLN A 640 3.99 9.04 -1.99
N ASP A 641 4.11 7.93 -1.26
CA ASP A 641 4.51 6.63 -1.81
C ASP A 641 3.53 6.14 -2.88
N ALA A 642 2.22 6.21 -2.58
CA ALA A 642 1.17 5.75 -3.48
C ALA A 642 1.15 6.58 -4.78
N SER A 643 1.28 7.90 -4.69
CA SER A 643 1.34 8.77 -5.88
C SER A 643 2.57 8.48 -6.73
N ALA A 644 3.73 8.27 -6.10
CA ALA A 644 4.94 7.86 -6.81
C ALA A 644 4.79 6.49 -7.46
N LEU A 645 4.02 5.56 -6.85
CA LEU A 645 3.73 4.22 -7.41
C LEU A 645 2.83 4.33 -8.64
N ILE A 646 1.73 5.06 -8.54
CA ILE A 646 0.84 5.32 -9.68
C ILE A 646 1.64 5.97 -10.81
N ALA A 647 2.44 6.99 -10.52
CA ALA A 647 3.22 7.70 -11.53
C ALA A 647 4.21 6.79 -12.26
N ARG A 648 4.96 5.94 -11.56
CA ARG A 648 5.91 5.00 -12.20
C ARG A 648 5.23 3.81 -12.88
N SER A 649 4.00 3.47 -12.52
CA SER A 649 3.21 2.44 -13.21
C SER A 649 2.53 2.97 -14.48
N VAL A 650 1.98 4.18 -14.45
CA VAL A 650 1.27 4.79 -15.59
C VAL A 650 2.25 5.38 -16.61
N PHE A 651 3.36 5.97 -16.17
CA PHE A 651 4.38 6.57 -17.04
C PHE A 651 5.64 5.72 -17.15
N TYR A 652 5.46 4.39 -17.07
CA TYR A 652 6.53 3.40 -16.98
C TYR A 652 7.58 3.57 -18.08
N ASP A 653 7.20 3.63 -19.36
CA ASP A 653 8.16 3.72 -20.47
C ASP A 653 9.11 4.91 -20.36
N ARG A 654 8.56 6.08 -20.02
CA ARG A 654 9.37 7.29 -19.85
C ARG A 654 10.23 7.23 -18.60
N TYR A 655 9.68 6.71 -17.50
CA TYR A 655 10.43 6.52 -16.27
C TYR A 655 11.61 5.55 -16.50
N LEU A 656 11.35 4.42 -17.15
CA LEU A 656 12.34 3.40 -17.47
C LEU A 656 13.45 3.91 -18.39
N ALA A 657 13.13 4.77 -19.36
CA ALA A 657 14.13 5.41 -20.21
C ALA A 657 15.15 6.25 -19.42
N GLY A 658 14.77 6.78 -18.26
CA GLY A 658 15.64 7.50 -17.33
C GLY A 658 16.33 6.61 -16.31
N TYR A 659 15.74 5.47 -15.95
CA TYR A 659 16.26 4.60 -14.91
C TYR A 659 17.48 3.79 -15.35
N LYS A 660 18.52 3.79 -14.52
CA LYS A 660 19.71 2.95 -14.71
C LYS A 660 20.13 2.34 -13.39
N GLY A 661 19.89 1.04 -13.21
CA GLY A 661 20.38 0.29 -12.06
C GLY A 661 21.91 0.22 -12.01
N PRO A 662 22.51 -0.13 -10.87
CA PRO A 662 23.96 -0.10 -10.68
C PRO A 662 24.75 -0.95 -11.69
N LEU A 663 24.25 -2.12 -12.10
CA LEU A 663 24.89 -2.95 -13.14
C LEU A 663 24.85 -2.27 -14.52
N ASN A 664 23.74 -1.60 -14.83
CA ASN A 664 23.55 -0.90 -16.10
C ASN A 664 24.52 0.28 -16.23
N GLN A 665 24.78 0.98 -15.12
CA GLN A 665 25.76 2.07 -15.06
C GLN A 665 27.20 1.56 -15.27
N ALA A 666 27.53 0.36 -14.79
CA ALA A 666 28.87 -0.22 -14.88
C ALA A 666 29.18 -0.86 -16.26
N ALA A 667 28.18 -1.46 -16.91
CA ALA A 667 28.36 -2.19 -18.16
C ALA A 667 28.57 -1.28 -19.40
N GLY A 668 28.30 0.03 -19.30
CA GLY A 668 28.08 0.89 -20.47
C GLY A 668 26.84 0.43 -21.25
N ASN A 669 26.41 1.15 -22.28
CA ASN A 669 25.20 0.81 -23.06
C ASN A 669 25.35 -0.48 -23.91
N GLN A 670 25.80 -1.60 -23.34
CA GLN A 670 25.86 -2.91 -23.98
C GLN A 670 24.44 -3.47 -24.14
N PRO A 671 24.05 -3.92 -25.35
CA PRO A 671 22.75 -4.55 -25.58
C PRO A 671 22.52 -5.75 -24.64
N GLY A 672 21.34 -5.84 -24.01
CA GLY A 672 20.99 -6.93 -23.09
C GLY A 672 21.33 -6.69 -21.61
N ASN A 673 22.07 -5.62 -21.28
CA ASN A 673 22.42 -5.26 -19.91
C ASN A 673 21.63 -4.04 -19.41
N GLY A 674 20.40 -3.84 -19.88
CA GLY A 674 19.48 -2.80 -19.38
C GLY A 674 18.64 -3.32 -18.20
N PHE A 675 18.14 -2.43 -17.33
CA PHE A 675 17.35 -2.83 -16.15
C PHE A 675 16.16 -3.69 -16.57
N GLY A 676 15.42 -3.23 -17.58
CA GLY A 676 14.25 -3.94 -18.13
C GLY A 676 14.57 -5.30 -18.77
N ALA A 677 15.84 -5.57 -19.11
CA ALA A 677 16.27 -6.83 -19.71
C ALA A 677 17.01 -7.75 -18.73
N THR A 678 17.07 -7.42 -17.44
CA THR A 678 17.79 -8.23 -16.44
C THR A 678 16.79 -8.84 -15.45
N THR A 679 16.95 -10.12 -15.13
CA THR A 679 16.20 -10.78 -14.04
C THR A 679 17.15 -11.26 -12.95
N TRP A 680 16.59 -11.48 -11.77
CA TRP A 680 17.27 -12.14 -10.68
C TRP A 680 16.40 -13.25 -10.10
N THR A 681 16.96 -14.45 -9.95
CA THR A 681 16.35 -15.57 -9.23
C THR A 681 17.26 -16.04 -8.10
N GLY A 682 16.70 -16.56 -7.01
CA GLY A 682 17.54 -17.10 -5.96
C GLY A 682 16.84 -17.89 -4.88
N ILE A 683 17.66 -18.56 -4.08
CA ILE A 683 17.19 -19.47 -3.03
C ILE A 683 17.99 -19.22 -1.75
N GLY A 684 17.32 -19.29 -0.60
CA GLY A 684 17.97 -19.33 0.72
C GLY A 684 18.68 -20.66 1.01
N SER A 685 19.11 -20.89 2.25
CA SER A 685 19.87 -22.11 2.63
C SER A 685 19.33 -22.84 3.87
N MET A 686 18.03 -23.11 3.90
CA MET A 686 17.44 -23.98 4.91
C MET A 686 16.44 -24.95 4.31
N VAL A 687 16.58 -26.25 4.62
CA VAL A 687 15.58 -27.25 4.24
C VAL A 687 14.24 -26.84 4.87
N PRO A 688 13.16 -26.74 4.07
CA PRO A 688 13.04 -27.34 2.74
C PRO A 688 13.32 -26.40 1.55
N VAL A 689 13.69 -25.13 1.75
CA VAL A 689 13.90 -24.08 0.72
C VAL A 689 14.83 -24.51 -0.43
N GLU A 690 15.87 -25.31 -0.21
CA GLU A 690 16.73 -25.79 -1.31
C GLU A 690 16.00 -26.70 -2.32
N ALA A 691 14.87 -27.30 -1.93
CA ALA A 691 14.07 -28.09 -2.85
C ALA A 691 13.35 -27.22 -3.91
N ALA A 692 13.37 -25.88 -3.78
CA ALA A 692 12.91 -24.94 -4.81
C ALA A 692 13.91 -24.75 -5.96
N ALA A 693 15.09 -25.39 -5.91
CA ALA A 693 16.11 -25.30 -6.97
C ALA A 693 15.58 -25.61 -8.37
N PRO A 694 14.76 -26.66 -8.58
CA PRO A 694 14.17 -26.93 -9.89
C PRO A 694 13.32 -25.76 -10.41
N THR A 695 12.54 -25.10 -9.54
CA THR A 695 11.72 -23.94 -9.90
C THR A 695 12.57 -22.74 -10.30
N MET A 696 13.65 -22.46 -9.56
CA MET A 696 14.60 -21.41 -9.94
C MET A 696 15.17 -21.65 -11.34
N PHE A 697 15.61 -22.87 -11.65
CA PHE A 697 16.13 -23.21 -12.98
C PHE A 697 15.06 -23.15 -14.07
N ALA A 698 13.81 -23.52 -13.76
CA ALA A 698 12.70 -23.42 -14.69
C ALA A 698 12.36 -21.95 -15.02
N LEU A 699 12.33 -21.07 -14.00
CA LEU A 699 12.17 -19.63 -14.19
C LEU A 699 13.34 -19.06 -15.01
N ASP A 700 14.58 -19.44 -14.70
CA ASP A 700 15.76 -19.00 -15.45
C ASP A 700 15.67 -19.39 -16.94
N ALA A 701 15.23 -20.61 -17.23
CA ALA A 701 15.04 -21.09 -18.60
C ALA A 701 13.92 -20.32 -19.31
N ALA A 702 12.79 -20.06 -18.64
CA ALA A 702 11.69 -19.26 -19.17
C ALA A 702 12.13 -17.83 -19.47
N PHE A 703 12.79 -17.15 -18.52
CA PHE A 703 13.29 -15.78 -18.71
C PHE A 703 14.35 -15.69 -19.80
N THR A 704 15.29 -16.64 -19.84
CA THR A 704 16.31 -16.69 -20.90
C THR A 704 15.68 -16.91 -22.26
N ARG A 705 14.66 -17.78 -22.35
CA ARG A 705 13.92 -18.03 -23.59
C ARG A 705 13.18 -16.79 -24.05
N ALA A 706 12.62 -16.05 -23.11
CA ALA A 706 11.99 -14.78 -23.38
C ALA A 706 13.05 -13.82 -23.95
N GLY A 707 14.23 -13.72 -23.34
CA GLY A 707 15.34 -12.90 -23.83
C GLY A 707 15.97 -12.01 -22.77
N PHE A 708 15.70 -12.30 -21.50
CA PHE A 708 16.35 -11.66 -20.39
C PHE A 708 17.80 -12.13 -20.23
N ASN A 709 18.63 -11.24 -19.70
CA ASN A 709 19.88 -11.59 -19.04
C ASN A 709 19.58 -12.05 -17.61
N THR A 710 19.61 -13.36 -17.40
CA THR A 710 19.22 -13.98 -16.12
C THR A 710 20.40 -14.08 -15.16
N LEU A 711 20.26 -13.47 -13.97
CA LEU A 711 21.20 -13.59 -12.86
C LEU A 711 20.61 -14.55 -11.81
N ALA A 712 21.42 -15.44 -11.23
CA ALA A 712 20.91 -16.41 -10.26
C ALA A 712 21.89 -16.69 -9.11
N ALA A 713 21.37 -17.03 -7.92
CA ALA A 713 22.15 -17.50 -6.79
C ALA A 713 21.38 -18.52 -5.91
N ALA A 714 21.89 -19.76 -5.83
CA ALA A 714 21.29 -20.86 -5.06
C ALA A 714 22.07 -21.27 -3.79
N LYS A 715 22.98 -20.41 -3.30
CA LYS A 715 23.78 -20.67 -2.08
C LYS A 715 23.68 -19.49 -1.11
N ALA A 716 23.51 -19.80 0.17
CA ALA A 716 23.44 -18.90 1.34
C ALA A 716 24.21 -17.57 1.20
N GLU A 717 25.55 -17.69 1.09
CA GLU A 717 26.45 -16.54 0.99
C GLU A 717 26.18 -15.75 -0.30
N ALA A 718 25.97 -16.45 -1.41
CA ALA A 718 25.77 -15.84 -2.71
C ALA A 718 24.41 -15.14 -2.86
N SER A 719 23.41 -15.47 -2.04
CA SER A 719 22.06 -14.86 -2.07
C SER A 719 21.86 -13.71 -1.06
N GLY A 720 22.79 -13.53 -0.11
CA GLY A 720 22.77 -12.43 0.87
C GLY A 720 22.83 -11.02 0.26
N ARG A 721 22.18 -10.04 0.92
CA ARG A 721 22.06 -8.63 0.49
C ARG A 721 23.41 -8.01 0.11
N SER A 722 24.47 -8.18 0.91
CA SER A 722 25.79 -7.60 0.58
C SER A 722 26.37 -8.10 -0.75
N ASN A 723 25.90 -9.25 -1.25
CA ASN A 723 26.34 -9.85 -2.52
C ASN A 723 25.34 -9.66 -3.66
N THR A 724 24.05 -9.44 -3.36
CA THR A 724 22.96 -9.44 -4.37
C THR A 724 22.22 -8.12 -4.52
N ALA A 725 22.40 -7.16 -3.62
CA ALA A 725 21.63 -5.92 -3.65
C ALA A 725 21.83 -5.09 -4.93
N ILE A 726 23.03 -5.10 -5.51
CA ILE A 726 23.30 -4.48 -6.81
C ILE A 726 22.47 -5.13 -7.93
N GLN A 727 22.37 -6.46 -7.91
CA GLN A 727 21.64 -7.25 -8.88
C GLN A 727 20.15 -6.94 -8.74
N TRP A 728 19.63 -6.93 -7.52
CA TRP A 728 18.24 -6.55 -7.22
C TRP A 728 17.89 -5.14 -7.71
N GLN A 729 18.73 -4.14 -7.40
CA GLN A 729 18.56 -2.76 -7.89
C GLN A 729 18.64 -2.64 -9.44
N SER A 730 19.12 -3.68 -10.12
CA SER A 730 19.33 -3.72 -11.57
C SER A 730 18.37 -4.66 -12.30
N SER A 731 17.45 -5.35 -11.61
CA SER A 731 16.60 -6.39 -12.21
C SER A 731 15.14 -5.97 -12.30
N ASN A 732 14.52 -6.23 -13.45
CA ASN A 732 13.10 -6.01 -13.69
C ASN A 732 12.25 -7.08 -13.00
N PHE A 733 12.58 -8.37 -13.16
CA PHE A 733 11.93 -9.47 -12.44
C PHE A 733 12.85 -10.04 -11.37
N ILE A 734 12.29 -10.22 -10.18
CA ILE A 734 13.00 -10.72 -9.01
C ILE A 734 12.15 -11.85 -8.39
N TRP A 735 12.70 -13.05 -8.36
CA TRP A 735 12.08 -14.18 -7.67
C TRP A 735 13.02 -14.71 -6.59
N MET A 736 12.48 -15.00 -5.40
CA MET A 736 13.25 -15.66 -4.35
C MET A 736 12.38 -16.60 -3.52
N CYS A 737 12.89 -17.80 -3.22
CA CYS A 737 12.35 -18.67 -2.17
C CYS A 737 13.24 -18.62 -0.93
N VAL A 738 12.67 -18.25 0.22
CA VAL A 738 13.44 -17.93 1.45
C VAL A 738 12.57 -17.94 2.70
N HIS A 739 13.17 -18.10 3.89
CA HIS A 739 12.47 -17.83 5.14
C HIS A 739 12.43 -16.34 5.46
N GLY A 740 11.28 -15.89 5.92
CA GLY A 740 11.03 -14.48 6.12
C GLY A 740 9.98 -14.23 7.18
N PHE A 741 9.91 -12.96 7.52
CA PHE A 741 8.93 -12.37 8.42
C PHE A 741 8.65 -10.94 7.94
N TRP A 742 7.64 -10.30 8.51
CA TRP A 742 7.17 -9.01 7.99
C TRP A 742 8.20 -7.87 8.09
N TYR A 743 9.29 -8.00 8.83
CA TYR A 743 10.36 -7.00 8.94
C TYR A 743 11.68 -7.38 8.23
N HIS A 744 11.85 -8.64 7.83
CA HIS A 744 13.08 -9.10 7.14
C HIS A 744 12.92 -10.48 6.51
N PHE A 745 13.86 -10.87 5.67
CA PHE A 745 14.06 -12.27 5.30
C PHE A 745 15.54 -12.62 5.29
N VAL A 746 15.84 -13.87 5.64
CA VAL A 746 17.20 -14.34 5.83
C VAL A 746 17.48 -15.44 4.82
N PRO A 747 18.40 -15.21 3.87
CA PRO A 747 18.80 -16.24 2.91
C PRO A 747 19.57 -17.41 3.54
N ASP A 748 19.75 -17.46 4.87
CA ASP A 748 20.53 -18.48 5.57
C ASP A 748 20.01 -18.87 6.96
N SER A 749 19.83 -20.17 7.21
CA SER A 749 19.59 -20.69 8.56
C SER A 749 19.87 -22.19 8.80
N VAL A 750 20.84 -22.89 8.16
CA VAL A 750 21.06 -24.33 8.51
C VAL A 750 22.51 -24.83 8.70
N LEU A 751 22.68 -25.38 9.92
CA LEU A 751 23.51 -26.49 10.43
C LEU A 751 24.99 -26.60 10.02
N ALA A 752 25.80 -26.54 11.09
CA ALA A 752 27.12 -27.14 11.26
C ALA A 752 28.33 -26.36 10.72
N ALA A 753 28.97 -25.67 11.68
CA ALA A 753 30.41 -25.45 11.80
C ALA A 753 31.08 -24.24 11.12
N ALA A 754 30.39 -23.44 10.30
CA ALA A 754 30.89 -22.13 9.88
C ALA A 754 29.76 -21.19 9.44
N MET A 755 29.05 -20.56 10.40
CA MET A 755 28.17 -19.45 10.05
C MET A 755 29.05 -18.25 9.67
N LEU A 756 29.08 -17.90 8.39
CA LEU A 756 29.72 -16.67 7.92
C LEU A 756 28.78 -15.49 8.18
N PRO A 757 29.28 -14.25 8.34
CA PRO A 757 28.43 -13.11 8.68
C PRO A 757 27.34 -12.91 7.61
N THR A 758 26.07 -13.12 7.99
CA THR A 758 24.94 -13.08 7.07
C THR A 758 24.36 -11.68 6.96
N SER A 759 24.16 -11.20 5.73
CA SER A 759 23.51 -9.92 5.46
C SER A 759 22.11 -10.16 4.89
N PRO A 760 21.06 -10.28 5.72
CA PRO A 760 19.68 -10.36 5.27
C PRO A 760 19.19 -9.06 4.62
N TYR A 761 18.01 -9.14 4.02
CA TYR A 761 17.23 -7.97 3.63
C TYR A 761 16.26 -7.65 4.75
N ALA A 762 16.40 -6.46 5.35
CA ALA A 762 15.55 -5.97 6.43
C ALA A 762 15.06 -4.56 6.12
N VAL A 763 13.98 -4.13 6.77
CA VAL A 763 13.36 -2.80 6.56
C VAL A 763 14.38 -1.68 6.69
N LYS A 764 15.21 -1.70 7.75
CA LYS A 764 16.28 -0.72 7.99
C LYS A 764 17.30 -0.57 6.86
N HIS A 765 17.40 -1.56 5.97
CA HIS A 765 18.32 -1.56 4.83
C HIS A 765 17.58 -1.27 3.52
N VAL A 766 16.45 -1.94 3.30
CA VAL A 766 15.69 -1.90 2.04
C VAL A 766 15.09 -0.53 1.77
N LYS A 767 14.57 0.17 2.79
CA LYS A 767 13.93 1.49 2.61
C LYS A 767 14.87 2.51 1.95
N TYR A 768 16.18 2.35 2.16
CA TYR A 768 17.21 3.20 1.58
C TYR A 768 17.72 2.71 0.21
N MET A 769 17.34 1.53 -0.27
CA MET A 769 17.78 1.06 -1.58
C MET A 769 17.10 1.89 -2.69
N PRO A 770 17.82 2.32 -3.75
CA PRO A 770 17.22 2.87 -4.96
C PRO A 770 16.82 1.71 -5.88
N MET A 771 15.69 1.08 -5.58
CA MET A 771 15.16 0.02 -6.44
C MET A 771 14.56 0.62 -7.71
N GLY A 772 14.64 -0.13 -8.80
CA GLY A 772 13.92 0.20 -10.03
C GLY A 772 12.45 -0.22 -9.93
N PRO A 773 11.65 0.03 -10.99
CA PRO A 773 10.23 -0.29 -11.05
C PRO A 773 9.97 -1.80 -11.25
N SER A 774 10.63 -2.64 -10.44
CA SER A 774 10.66 -4.09 -10.55
C SER A 774 9.35 -4.75 -10.14
N ILE A 775 9.20 -6.01 -10.56
CA ILE A 775 8.33 -7.01 -9.91
C ILE A 775 9.17 -7.87 -8.99
N ILE A 776 8.73 -8.03 -7.75
CA ILE A 776 9.26 -8.98 -6.78
C ILE A 776 8.18 -10.00 -6.43
N PHE A 777 8.50 -11.28 -6.59
CA PHE A 777 7.75 -12.37 -6.00
C PHE A 777 8.64 -13.03 -4.95
N LEU A 778 8.29 -12.82 -3.69
CA LEU A 778 8.98 -13.42 -2.56
C LEU A 778 8.19 -14.60 -2.02
N GLU A 779 8.64 -15.80 -2.36
CA GLU A 779 8.09 -17.05 -1.85
C GLU A 779 8.60 -17.27 -0.42
N SER A 780 7.86 -16.70 0.53
CA SER A 780 8.26 -16.63 1.93
C SER A 780 7.08 -16.37 2.86
N CYS A 781 7.15 -16.89 4.08
CA CYS A 781 6.16 -16.65 5.12
C CYS A 781 6.15 -15.18 5.55
N ILE A 782 4.96 -14.59 5.75
CA ILE A 782 4.69 -13.35 6.50
C ILE A 782 5.35 -12.07 5.93
N THR A 783 6.17 -12.16 4.89
CA THR A 783 6.83 -11.00 4.28
C THR A 783 5.87 -10.04 3.57
N GLY A 784 4.66 -10.51 3.26
CA GLY A 784 3.56 -9.72 2.72
C GLY A 784 2.62 -9.18 3.79
N ARG A 785 2.86 -9.34 5.10
CA ARG A 785 1.91 -8.85 6.13
C ARG A 785 1.87 -7.32 6.18
N ILE A 786 0.66 -6.74 6.27
CA ILE A 786 0.44 -5.29 6.51
C ILE A 786 -0.72 -4.98 7.47
N ASP A 787 -1.57 -5.96 7.76
CA ASP A 787 -2.65 -5.90 8.74
C ASP A 787 -2.13 -5.56 10.13
N GLY A 788 -2.69 -4.52 10.76
CA GLY A 788 -2.33 -4.07 12.11
C GLY A 788 -0.94 -3.44 12.24
N LEU A 789 -0.20 -3.28 11.15
CA LEU A 789 1.20 -2.84 11.16
C LEU A 789 1.38 -1.48 10.50
N LYS A 790 2.19 -0.63 11.13
CA LYS A 790 2.65 0.59 10.49
C LYS A 790 3.48 0.26 9.25
N PRO A 791 3.24 0.93 8.11
CA PRO A 791 3.84 0.52 6.84
C PRO A 791 5.36 0.72 6.83
N TYR A 792 5.89 1.71 7.55
CA TYR A 792 7.35 1.89 7.69
C TYR A 792 8.03 0.82 8.53
N ASN A 793 7.28 -0.09 9.15
CA ASN A 793 7.83 -1.25 9.83
C ASN A 793 7.77 -2.54 8.99
N THR A 794 7.14 -2.55 7.81
CA THR A 794 6.96 -3.75 7.00
C THR A 794 7.90 -3.80 5.79
N ILE A 795 8.42 -4.99 5.49
CA ILE A 795 9.42 -5.23 4.46
C ILE A 795 8.84 -5.05 3.06
N SER A 796 7.60 -5.51 2.83
CA SER A 796 6.87 -5.31 1.58
C SER A 796 6.75 -3.83 1.24
N GLN A 797 6.29 -3.02 2.19
CA GLN A 797 6.13 -1.58 2.00
C GLN A 797 7.46 -0.84 1.96
N ALA A 798 8.50 -1.32 2.66
CA ALA A 798 9.87 -0.80 2.49
C ALA A 798 10.38 -1.01 1.06
N PHE A 799 10.06 -2.13 0.40
CA PHE A 799 10.37 -2.29 -1.02
C PHE A 799 9.54 -1.35 -1.90
N MET A 800 8.23 -1.21 -1.65
CA MET A 800 7.39 -0.26 -2.40
C MET A 800 7.94 1.17 -2.30
N HIS A 801 8.37 1.58 -1.10
CA HIS A 801 9.06 2.85 -0.83
C HIS A 801 10.41 2.96 -1.54
N SER A 802 11.14 1.85 -1.63
CA SER A 802 12.45 1.80 -2.28
C SER A 802 12.39 2.05 -3.79
N GLY A 803 11.26 1.74 -4.44
CA GLY A 803 10.99 2.10 -5.84
C GLY A 803 10.30 1.03 -6.71
N ILE A 804 10.01 -0.17 -6.19
CA ILE A 804 9.41 -1.26 -7.01
C ILE A 804 7.95 -0.98 -7.38
N ASN A 805 7.46 -1.66 -8.42
CA ASN A 805 6.07 -1.51 -8.89
C ASN A 805 5.15 -2.63 -8.41
N THR A 806 5.70 -3.80 -8.10
CA THR A 806 4.90 -4.95 -7.66
C THR A 806 5.66 -5.76 -6.62
N TYR A 807 5.03 -5.96 -5.47
CA TYR A 807 5.48 -6.90 -4.45
C TYR A 807 4.44 -7.99 -4.24
N ILE A 808 4.87 -9.25 -4.25
CA ILE A 808 4.03 -10.40 -3.94
C ILE A 808 4.70 -11.20 -2.82
N GLY A 809 3.95 -11.55 -1.78
CA GLY A 809 4.42 -12.36 -0.67
C GLY A 809 3.30 -12.85 0.24
N GLY A 810 3.60 -13.81 1.12
CA GLY A 810 2.63 -14.37 2.06
C GLY A 810 2.32 -13.41 3.21
N THR A 811 1.04 -13.18 3.51
CA THR A 811 0.58 -12.45 4.71
C THR A 811 0.73 -13.27 5.99
N ARG A 812 0.70 -14.60 5.86
CA ARG A 812 1.01 -15.61 6.88
C ARG A 812 1.96 -16.67 6.33
N SER A 813 1.99 -17.85 6.94
CA SER A 813 2.79 -18.97 6.45
C SER A 813 2.40 -19.34 5.03
N MET A 814 3.39 -19.36 4.14
CA MET A 814 3.24 -19.84 2.77
C MET A 814 4.02 -21.14 2.66
N LEU A 815 3.36 -22.25 2.30
CA LEU A 815 4.04 -23.53 2.13
C LEU A 815 4.62 -23.60 0.72
N GLY A 816 5.94 -23.37 0.61
CA GLY A 816 6.64 -23.54 -0.67
C GLY A 816 6.64 -24.98 -1.17
N LEU A 817 6.70 -25.97 -0.26
CA LEU A 817 6.81 -27.40 -0.60
C LEU A 817 5.71 -28.23 0.03
N SER A 818 4.79 -28.72 -0.80
CA SER A 818 3.98 -29.91 -0.55
C SER A 818 4.14 -30.82 -1.76
N LEU A 819 4.48 -32.09 -1.53
CA LEU A 819 4.59 -33.08 -2.61
C LEU A 819 3.20 -33.34 -3.20
N ILE A 820 3.01 -32.96 -4.45
CA ILE A 820 1.87 -33.46 -5.24
C ILE A 820 2.22 -34.90 -5.65
N SER A 821 1.25 -35.80 -5.50
CA SER A 821 1.39 -37.26 -5.66
C SER A 821 2.18 -37.74 -6.89
N ASP A 822 2.87 -38.88 -6.73
CA ASP A 822 3.53 -39.71 -7.76
C ASP A 822 4.49 -38.98 -8.72
N GLY A 823 5.61 -38.51 -8.17
CA GLY A 823 6.86 -38.32 -8.92
C GLY A 823 7.06 -36.97 -9.63
N GLN A 824 6.21 -35.97 -9.37
CA GLN A 824 6.45 -34.58 -9.77
C GLN A 824 6.96 -33.76 -8.57
N LEU A 825 8.11 -33.09 -8.75
CA LEU A 825 8.74 -32.22 -7.74
C LEU A 825 8.29 -30.75 -7.89
N ASP A 826 6.99 -30.53 -8.05
CA ASP A 826 6.44 -29.17 -7.98
C ASP A 826 5.98 -28.94 -6.55
N GLY A 827 6.75 -28.16 -5.78
CA GLY A 827 6.26 -27.56 -4.56
C GLY A 827 5.03 -26.71 -4.88
N VAL A 828 4.01 -26.82 -4.06
CA VAL A 828 2.70 -26.19 -4.30
C VAL A 828 2.80 -24.66 -4.46
N GLY A 829 3.54 -23.94 -3.59
CA GLY A 829 3.76 -22.49 -3.73
C GLY A 829 4.64 -22.09 -4.93
N GLU A 830 5.60 -22.95 -5.29
CA GLU A 830 6.54 -22.70 -6.36
C GLU A 830 5.86 -22.71 -7.73
N TYR A 831 4.88 -23.60 -7.91
CA TYR A 831 4.06 -23.65 -9.12
C TYR A 831 3.32 -22.32 -9.36
N PHE A 832 2.82 -21.69 -8.30
CA PHE A 832 2.11 -20.42 -8.38
C PHE A 832 2.98 -19.32 -9.00
N SER A 833 4.18 -19.11 -8.46
CA SER A 833 5.10 -18.07 -8.93
C SER A 833 5.60 -18.34 -10.35
N LYS A 834 5.79 -19.62 -10.71
CA LYS A 834 6.16 -20.06 -12.06
C LYS A 834 5.07 -19.74 -13.09
N VAL A 835 3.80 -20.03 -12.78
CA VAL A 835 2.69 -19.69 -13.68
C VAL A 835 2.54 -18.17 -13.79
N PHE A 836 2.62 -17.44 -12.68
CA PHE A 836 2.57 -15.97 -12.66
C PHE A 836 3.61 -15.36 -13.61
N TYR A 837 4.89 -15.68 -13.41
CA TYR A 837 5.97 -15.17 -14.28
C TYR A 837 5.88 -15.73 -15.70
N GLY A 838 5.35 -16.94 -15.89
CA GLY A 838 5.15 -17.51 -17.21
C GLY A 838 4.17 -16.72 -18.06
N HIS A 839 3.11 -16.18 -17.45
CA HIS A 839 2.14 -15.31 -18.15
C HIS A 839 2.73 -13.92 -18.45
N LEU A 840 3.65 -13.42 -17.63
CA LEU A 840 4.37 -12.18 -17.92
C LEU A 840 5.41 -12.36 -19.04
N ALA A 841 6.21 -13.42 -18.96
CA ALA A 841 7.33 -13.67 -19.89
C ALA A 841 6.92 -14.42 -21.17
N GLY A 842 5.74 -15.03 -21.20
CA GLY A 842 5.21 -15.83 -22.31
C GLY A 842 5.74 -17.26 -22.41
N TYR A 843 6.52 -17.71 -21.43
CA TYR A 843 7.13 -19.04 -21.42
C TYR A 843 7.06 -19.68 -20.04
N ILE A 844 6.84 -20.99 -20.01
CA ILE A 844 6.90 -21.80 -18.79
C ILE A 844 7.79 -23.02 -19.04
N ALA A 845 8.61 -23.38 -18.07
CA ALA A 845 9.50 -24.53 -18.16
C ALA A 845 9.13 -25.61 -17.15
N SER A 846 9.43 -26.87 -17.47
CA SER A 846 9.24 -28.00 -16.56
C SER A 846 10.29 -28.03 -15.46
N ASN A 847 9.87 -28.25 -14.21
CA ASN A 847 10.81 -28.45 -13.09
C ASN A 847 11.64 -29.74 -13.25
N ASN A 848 11.09 -30.75 -13.94
CA ASN A 848 11.79 -32.02 -14.19
C ASN A 848 12.78 -31.93 -15.35
N ASN A 849 12.63 -30.93 -16.23
CA ASN A 849 13.51 -30.69 -17.36
C ASN A 849 13.46 -29.22 -17.78
N PRO A 850 14.36 -28.36 -17.28
CA PRO A 850 14.41 -26.94 -17.65
C PRO A 850 14.66 -26.67 -19.15
N ASP A 851 15.14 -27.67 -19.91
CA ASP A 851 15.25 -27.57 -21.38
C ASP A 851 13.88 -27.68 -22.08
N ASP A 852 12.85 -28.16 -21.39
CA ASP A 852 11.47 -28.26 -21.88
C ASP A 852 10.70 -26.98 -21.56
N VAL A 853 10.91 -25.97 -22.41
CA VAL A 853 10.26 -24.66 -22.32
C VAL A 853 9.11 -24.56 -23.33
N ALA A 854 7.90 -24.41 -22.83
CA ALA A 854 6.68 -24.23 -23.62
C ALA A 854 6.26 -22.75 -23.66
N SER A 855 5.63 -22.33 -24.75
CA SER A 855 4.91 -21.05 -24.80
C SER A 855 3.65 -21.12 -23.94
N LEU A 856 3.38 -20.07 -23.18
CA LEU A 856 2.15 -19.93 -22.39
C LEU A 856 1.22 -18.92 -23.07
N SER A 857 -0.09 -19.14 -23.00
CA SER A 857 -1.08 -18.21 -23.56
C SER A 857 -2.31 -18.14 -22.63
N PRO A 858 -2.87 -16.93 -22.38
CA PRO A 858 -2.36 -15.65 -22.84
C PRO A 858 -1.01 -15.31 -22.20
N SER A 859 -0.29 -14.37 -22.79
CA SER A 859 1.04 -13.95 -22.38
C SER A 859 1.15 -12.45 -22.56
N ASP A 860 2.19 -11.83 -21.99
CA ASP A 860 2.34 -10.37 -22.03
C ASP A 860 1.10 -9.65 -21.47
N ILE A 861 0.69 -10.10 -20.29
CA ILE A 861 -0.47 -9.58 -19.59
C ILE A 861 -0.04 -8.80 -18.35
N SER A 862 -0.93 -7.95 -17.85
CA SER A 862 -0.71 -7.24 -16.58
C SER A 862 -0.46 -8.19 -15.41
N VAL A 863 0.20 -7.70 -14.36
CA VAL A 863 0.39 -8.44 -13.10
C VAL A 863 -0.93 -8.93 -12.48
N GLY A 864 -2.01 -8.15 -12.58
CA GLY A 864 -3.33 -8.54 -12.09
C GLY A 864 -3.91 -9.75 -12.81
N HIS A 865 -3.85 -9.77 -14.14
CA HIS A 865 -4.26 -10.93 -14.92
C HIS A 865 -3.34 -12.14 -14.73
N ALA A 866 -2.02 -11.94 -14.66
CA ALA A 866 -1.08 -13.03 -14.36
C ALA A 866 -1.38 -13.68 -13.00
N MET A 867 -1.81 -12.88 -12.02
CA MET A 867 -2.26 -13.37 -10.70
C MET A 867 -3.54 -14.21 -10.81
N ILE A 868 -4.53 -13.82 -11.63
CA ILE A 868 -5.74 -14.64 -11.88
C ILE A 868 -5.35 -16.03 -12.39
N TYR A 869 -4.55 -16.08 -13.45
CA TYR A 869 -4.17 -17.35 -14.06
C TYR A 869 -3.36 -18.23 -13.11
N ALA A 870 -2.43 -17.63 -12.35
CA ALA A 870 -1.65 -18.34 -11.34
C ALA A 870 -2.55 -18.93 -10.23
N ARG A 871 -3.52 -18.17 -9.73
CA ARG A 871 -4.49 -18.64 -8.72
C ARG A 871 -5.34 -19.78 -9.24
N ASN A 872 -5.92 -19.63 -10.43
CA ASN A 872 -6.81 -20.65 -11.00
C ASN A 872 -6.05 -21.94 -11.33
N ALA A 873 -4.85 -21.84 -11.90
CA ALA A 873 -4.00 -23.00 -12.17
C ALA A 873 -3.59 -23.72 -10.87
N TYR A 874 -3.29 -22.94 -9.82
CA TYR A 874 -2.99 -23.49 -8.51
C TYR A 874 -4.20 -24.24 -7.92
N ILE A 875 -5.38 -23.63 -7.93
CA ILE A 875 -6.62 -24.25 -7.42
C ILE A 875 -6.96 -25.52 -8.20
N GLU A 876 -6.81 -25.51 -9.52
CA GLU A 876 -7.00 -26.71 -10.36
C GLU A 876 -6.04 -27.84 -9.98
N LEU A 877 -4.79 -27.48 -9.68
CA LEU A 877 -3.73 -28.44 -9.34
C LEU A 877 -3.90 -29.02 -7.93
N THR A 878 -4.22 -28.19 -6.94
CA THR A 878 -4.21 -28.60 -5.52
C THR A 878 -5.59 -28.89 -4.95
N GLY A 879 -6.64 -28.41 -5.63
CA GLY A 879 -7.93 -28.18 -5.00
C GLY A 879 -7.85 -27.12 -3.90
N ILE A 880 -8.91 -27.07 -3.10
CA ILE A 880 -9.04 -26.18 -1.92
C ILE A 880 -9.17 -27.00 -0.62
N SER A 881 -8.77 -28.27 -0.66
CA SER A 881 -8.84 -29.19 0.47
C SER A 881 -7.45 -29.46 1.04
N GLY A 882 -7.28 -29.31 2.34
CA GLY A 882 -6.01 -29.57 3.01
C GLY A 882 -5.24 -28.29 3.28
N ASP A 883 -4.56 -28.31 4.42
CA ASP A 883 -4.09 -27.09 5.06
C ASP A 883 -3.05 -26.31 4.24
N GLY A 884 -2.14 -27.02 3.57
CA GLY A 884 -1.14 -26.39 2.73
C GLY A 884 -1.69 -25.71 1.49
N ALA A 885 -2.76 -26.26 0.90
CA ALA A 885 -3.40 -25.67 -0.27
C ALA A 885 -4.07 -24.34 0.11
N ILE A 886 -4.83 -24.36 1.22
CA ILE A 886 -5.55 -23.21 1.77
C ILE A 886 -4.56 -22.12 2.20
N CYS A 887 -3.51 -22.45 2.96
CA CYS A 887 -2.55 -21.46 3.45
C CYS A 887 -1.92 -20.65 2.32
N THR A 888 -1.45 -21.30 1.26
CA THR A 888 -0.78 -20.59 0.17
C THR A 888 -1.75 -19.78 -0.69
N ILE A 889 -2.92 -20.32 -1.07
CA ILE A 889 -3.86 -19.56 -1.94
C ILE A 889 -4.44 -18.33 -1.23
N THR A 890 -4.66 -18.42 0.08
CA THR A 890 -5.23 -17.32 0.89
C THR A 890 -4.19 -16.31 1.33
N ALA A 891 -2.94 -16.73 1.60
CA ALA A 891 -1.89 -15.83 2.08
C ALA A 891 -1.24 -14.97 1.00
N VAL A 892 -1.30 -15.34 -0.28
CA VAL A 892 -0.61 -14.60 -1.36
C VAL A 892 -1.29 -13.26 -1.61
N ALA A 893 -0.68 -12.19 -1.08
CA ALA A 893 -1.07 -10.81 -1.31
C ALA A 893 -0.19 -10.16 -2.40
N MET A 894 -0.79 -9.22 -3.14
CA MET A 894 -0.10 -8.43 -4.17
C MET A 894 -0.28 -6.94 -3.89
N TYR A 895 0.84 -6.22 -3.88
CA TYR A 895 0.91 -4.77 -3.75
C TYR A 895 1.38 -4.15 -5.06
N ALA A 896 0.45 -3.59 -5.84
CA ALA A 896 0.70 -3.06 -7.19
C ALA A 896 -0.50 -2.28 -7.74
N ASP A 897 -0.30 -1.56 -8.84
CA ASP A 897 -1.37 -1.31 -9.81
C ASP A 897 -1.68 -2.62 -10.56
N PRO A 898 -2.89 -3.19 -10.47
CA PRO A 898 -3.20 -4.47 -11.09
C PRO A 898 -3.13 -4.43 -12.63
N ALA A 899 -3.26 -3.25 -13.25
CA ALA A 899 -3.10 -3.09 -14.69
C ALA A 899 -1.65 -2.85 -15.13
N PHE A 900 -0.68 -2.84 -14.20
CA PHE A 900 0.72 -2.71 -14.54
C PHE A 900 1.20 -3.90 -15.36
N ASN A 901 1.81 -3.64 -16.51
CA ASN A 901 2.52 -4.63 -17.31
C ASN A 901 3.95 -4.10 -17.56
N PRO A 902 4.99 -4.65 -16.92
CA PRO A 902 6.38 -4.31 -17.23
C PRO A 902 6.79 -5.01 -18.52
N TYR A 903 6.39 -4.45 -19.65
CA TYR A 903 6.63 -5.02 -20.96
C TYR A 903 8.09 -4.91 -21.42
N GLU A 904 9.03 -5.58 -20.73
CA GLU A 904 10.41 -5.70 -21.19
C GLU A 904 11.09 -7.01 -20.76
N PRO A 905 11.84 -7.68 -21.68
CA PRO A 905 11.87 -7.41 -23.12
C PRO A 905 10.53 -7.76 -23.78
N ASN A 906 10.17 -7.02 -24.83
CA ASN A 906 9.05 -7.39 -25.69
C ASN A 906 9.37 -8.71 -26.43
N HIS A 907 8.75 -9.80 -26.02
CA HIS A 907 8.98 -11.14 -26.58
C HIS A 907 8.05 -11.49 -27.74
N GLU A 908 6.96 -10.74 -27.93
CA GLU A 908 5.92 -11.01 -28.94
C GLU A 908 5.97 -10.07 -30.16
N GLY A 909 6.83 -9.05 -30.14
CA GLY A 909 6.96 -8.06 -31.21
C GLY A 909 5.78 -7.08 -31.34
N GLY A 910 4.91 -7.00 -30.34
CA GLY A 910 3.75 -6.09 -30.29
C GLY A 910 4.14 -4.65 -29.99
N LEU A 911 3.36 -3.67 -30.46
CA LEU A 911 3.49 -2.29 -29.98
C LEU A 911 2.94 -2.21 -28.54
N PRO A 912 3.49 -1.38 -27.65
CA PRO A 912 3.01 -1.22 -26.28
C PRO A 912 1.50 -0.93 -26.27
N MET A 913 0.76 -1.60 -25.39
CA MET A 913 -0.65 -1.31 -25.15
C MET A 913 -0.73 0.02 -24.38
N PRO A 914 -1.46 1.03 -24.90
CA PRO A 914 -1.54 2.37 -24.33
C PRO A 914 -2.27 2.45 -22.98
#